data_AF-A0A5W9A6R4-F1
#
_entry.id   AF-A0A5W9A6R4-F1
#
_cell.length_a   1.000
_cell.length_b   1.000
_cell.length_c   1.000
_cell.angle_alpha   90.00
_cell.angle_beta   90.00
_cell.angle_gamma   90.00
#
_symmetry.space_group_name_H-M   'P 1'
#
loop_
_entity.id
_entity.type
_entity.pdbx_description
1 polymer ?
#
loop_
_entity_poly.entity_id
_entity_poly.type
_entity_poly.pdbx_seq_one_letter_code
_entity_poly.pdbx_strand_id
1 'polypeptide(L)'
;MHHVLVNECGEKMDEFLATIINSTVGKAAEKITEVLLSKPWARDLDEGKVILEQLNDPLGRENYLRKHVLPSLKMRTLHNADYDIFLDDIYYPLTVEVASNKDKVVIKDGVTLPFHGIVNIVGIAGQGKSTILRKLFSEEIKKSERMPFFIELRRVKNANIIAYLADILNSFGVGCSEDSLKILLQSQRVVLMLDGFDEVKHEERTMMMNEIKNIHYHFNTPIIATTRPNTDICYTTDVYNIFIDKLNISDKICILHSLSKNDRFSSSDASFKVLADLLCDKEELEGTICNPILVTLLYYCYPYMNDIPNNIIEFYRSLFDTLYARHDKIKVYTREKKSNIIGEKAKLCFSAICYNALIEEKFEFWGEELLRYAEDAIETEGYLKEDASNFIDDLIEITCLIQPEGNNRYVFLHKSVQEFYAAFAVANLPIEYKKDIYENLMVAIKCSEQLDNFMLFLHSLDSKAFIDEITIKASRDMGVVDVANMTRERVENVFDSALSRVFIKGNSTSNDSVISLHYDFVLGSLLGIDILPIMSGKERVPMTEIDLIFDDLFSCTMDKGELNLYKFEVKKQKNNIDTDVQTDDYLFPLVDYLKVRGFYGLMLDTYHQTIKDFYDRYYQPAYDSNLRRTLAMGRNFKLKKNN
;
A
#
# COMPACT_ATOMS: atom_id res chain seq x y z
N MET A 1 22.25 -41.64 -4.78
CA MET A 1 21.47 -40.57 -5.45
C MET A 1 21.05 -39.46 -4.49
N HIS A 2 20.54 -39.74 -3.28
CA HIS A 2 20.23 -38.69 -2.29
C HIS A 2 21.44 -37.84 -1.82
N HIS A 3 22.64 -38.41 -1.73
CA HIS A 3 23.85 -37.63 -1.36
C HIS A 3 24.43 -36.74 -2.47
N VAL A 4 24.05 -36.94 -3.73
CA VAL A 4 24.54 -36.13 -4.86
C VAL A 4 23.66 -34.88 -5.04
N LEU A 5 22.34 -35.03 -4.86
CA LEU A 5 21.38 -33.93 -4.99
C LEU A 5 21.45 -32.91 -3.83
N VAL A 6 21.83 -33.34 -2.63
CA VAL A 6 22.03 -32.42 -1.48
C VAL A 6 23.31 -31.59 -1.66
N ASN A 7 24.36 -32.16 -2.26
CA ASN A 7 25.58 -31.41 -2.57
C ASN A 7 25.35 -30.41 -3.72
N GLU A 8 24.64 -30.78 -4.79
CA GLU A 8 24.34 -29.85 -5.89
C GLU A 8 23.46 -28.65 -5.48
N CYS A 9 22.55 -28.83 -4.52
CA CYS A 9 21.68 -27.75 -4.02
C CYS A 9 22.43 -26.81 -3.05
N GLY A 10 23.34 -27.35 -2.23
CA GLY A 10 24.26 -26.58 -1.40
C GLY A 10 25.29 -25.80 -2.23
N GLU A 11 25.88 -26.44 -3.24
CA GLU A 11 26.85 -25.84 -4.17
C GLU A 11 26.23 -24.69 -4.99
N LYS A 12 24.97 -24.83 -5.45
CA LYS A 12 24.27 -23.74 -6.16
C LYS A 12 23.95 -22.54 -5.27
N MET A 13 23.62 -22.77 -3.99
CA MET A 13 23.38 -21.69 -3.03
C MET A 13 24.68 -20.94 -2.72
N ASP A 14 25.81 -21.65 -2.62
CA ASP A 14 27.15 -21.07 -2.47
C ASP A 14 27.62 -20.32 -3.72
N GLU A 15 27.33 -20.82 -4.93
CA GLU A 15 27.67 -20.16 -6.20
C GLU A 15 26.90 -18.83 -6.39
N PHE A 16 25.64 -18.78 -5.95
CA PHE A 16 24.82 -17.57 -6.01
C PHE A 16 25.22 -16.53 -4.94
N LEU A 17 25.57 -16.99 -3.73
CA LEU A 17 26.16 -16.15 -2.68
C LEU A 17 27.49 -15.56 -3.18
N ALA A 18 28.33 -16.39 -3.80
CA ALA A 18 29.59 -15.97 -4.42
C ALA A 18 29.35 -14.98 -5.56
N THR A 19 28.27 -15.10 -6.33
CA THR A 19 27.92 -14.15 -7.40
C THR A 19 27.61 -12.76 -6.84
N ILE A 20 26.86 -12.63 -5.73
CA ILE A 20 26.67 -11.31 -5.11
C ILE A 20 27.92 -10.82 -4.40
N ILE A 21 28.61 -11.66 -3.62
CA ILE A 21 29.86 -11.25 -2.96
C ILE A 21 30.81 -10.65 -4.01
N ASN A 22 30.84 -11.23 -5.22
CA ASN A 22 31.65 -10.71 -6.33
C ASN A 22 31.01 -9.57 -7.13
N SER A 23 29.70 -9.31 -6.98
CA SER A 23 28.99 -8.20 -7.61
C SER A 23 29.42 -6.85 -7.05
N THR A 24 29.14 -5.77 -7.79
CA THR A 24 29.42 -4.40 -7.35
C THR A 24 28.74 -4.07 -6.02
N VAL A 25 27.52 -4.58 -5.79
CA VAL A 25 26.77 -4.33 -4.55
C VAL A 25 27.36 -5.08 -3.37
N GLY A 26 27.75 -6.36 -3.54
CA GLY A 26 28.37 -7.14 -2.47
C GLY A 26 29.71 -6.54 -2.02
N LYS A 27 30.57 -6.18 -2.98
CA LYS A 27 31.85 -5.49 -2.68
C LYS A 27 31.65 -4.14 -2.01
N ALA A 28 30.59 -3.41 -2.36
CA ALA A 28 30.26 -2.16 -1.70
C ALA A 28 29.73 -2.39 -0.28
N ALA A 29 28.87 -3.40 -0.06
CA ALA A 29 28.37 -3.78 1.25
C ALA A 29 29.50 -4.23 2.21
N GLU A 30 30.53 -4.92 1.72
CA GLU A 30 31.70 -5.31 2.53
C GLU A 30 32.55 -4.12 3.00
N LYS A 31 32.45 -2.99 2.32
CA LYS A 31 33.26 -1.78 2.56
C LYS A 31 32.47 -0.63 3.16
N ILE A 32 31.15 -0.69 3.18
CA ILE A 32 30.31 0.44 3.57
C ILE A 32 30.62 0.90 5.01
N THR A 33 30.79 -0.05 5.93
CA THR A 33 31.17 0.23 7.33
C THR A 33 32.54 0.86 7.43
N GLU A 34 33.53 0.35 6.68
CA GLU A 34 34.89 0.91 6.61
C GLU A 34 34.86 2.37 6.10
N VAL A 35 34.13 2.62 5.00
CA VAL A 35 33.96 3.97 4.43
C VAL A 35 33.30 4.91 5.45
N LEU A 36 32.24 4.47 6.14
CA LEU A 36 31.54 5.28 7.13
C LEU A 36 32.39 5.59 8.37
N LEU A 37 33.18 4.62 8.83
CA LEU A 37 34.09 4.76 9.97
C LEU A 37 35.30 5.66 9.64
N SER A 38 35.73 5.71 8.38
CA SER A 38 36.84 6.57 7.93
C SER A 38 36.51 8.07 7.93
N LYS A 39 35.23 8.42 7.79
CA LYS A 39 34.75 9.82 7.82
C LYS A 39 34.79 10.36 9.26
N PRO A 40 34.93 11.67 9.48
CA PRO A 40 34.97 12.25 10.83
C PRO A 40 33.65 12.03 11.61
N TRP A 41 33.77 11.69 12.89
CA TRP A 41 32.66 11.54 13.84
C TRP A 41 32.78 12.58 14.97
N ALA A 42 31.65 13.14 15.39
CA ALA A 42 31.59 13.98 16.57
C ALA A 42 31.65 13.09 17.84
N ARG A 43 32.20 13.61 18.93
CA ARG A 43 32.47 12.83 20.16
C ARG A 43 31.19 12.33 20.84
N ASP A 44 30.12 13.09 20.73
CA ASP A 44 28.78 12.75 21.21
C ASP A 44 28.15 11.58 20.43
N LEU A 45 28.75 11.15 19.32
CA LEU A 45 28.28 10.03 18.49
C LEU A 45 29.11 8.75 18.69
N ASP A 46 30.08 8.73 19.62
CA ASP A 46 30.99 7.60 19.81
C ASP A 46 30.26 6.30 20.17
N GLU A 47 29.20 6.35 20.98
CA GLU A 47 28.41 5.16 21.33
C GLU A 47 27.70 4.54 20.11
N GLY A 48 27.17 5.38 19.21
CA GLY A 48 26.59 4.91 17.95
C GLY A 48 27.64 4.38 16.99
N LYS A 49 28.84 4.97 17.00
CA LYS A 49 29.98 4.50 16.20
C LYS A 49 30.41 3.07 16.57
N VAL A 50 30.34 2.71 17.86
CA VAL A 50 30.64 1.33 18.33
C VAL A 50 29.77 0.28 17.63
N ILE A 51 28.51 0.59 17.30
CA ILE A 51 27.64 -0.32 16.55
C ILE A 51 28.21 -0.56 15.14
N LEU A 52 28.67 0.50 14.46
CA LEU A 52 29.31 0.36 13.15
C LEU A 52 30.66 -0.36 13.21
N GLU A 53 31.41 -0.21 14.32
CA GLU A 53 32.64 -0.97 14.55
C GLU A 53 32.35 -2.46 14.69
N GLN A 54 31.33 -2.85 15.47
CA GLN A 54 30.86 -4.24 15.55
C GLN A 54 30.34 -4.76 14.20
N LEU A 55 29.62 -3.94 13.43
CA LEU A 55 29.18 -4.30 12.07
C LEU A 55 30.37 -4.47 11.11
N ASN A 56 31.49 -3.79 11.34
CA ASN A 56 32.69 -3.90 10.51
C ASN A 56 33.50 -5.16 10.81
N ASP A 57 33.23 -5.87 11.90
CA ASP A 57 33.84 -7.17 12.17
C ASP A 57 33.48 -8.17 11.06
N PRO A 58 34.34 -9.18 10.77
CA PRO A 58 34.08 -10.15 9.70
C PRO A 58 32.69 -10.80 9.79
N LEU A 59 32.27 -11.19 11.00
CA LEU A 59 30.96 -11.79 11.24
C LEU A 59 29.81 -10.79 11.04
N GLY A 60 29.97 -9.55 11.48
CA GLY A 60 28.98 -8.49 11.32
C GLY A 60 28.75 -8.16 9.84
N ARG A 61 29.83 -8.01 9.06
CA ARG A 61 29.77 -7.75 7.61
C ARG A 61 29.13 -8.90 6.86
N GLU A 62 29.55 -10.14 7.14
CA GLU A 62 28.98 -11.33 6.52
C GLU A 62 27.49 -11.44 6.82
N ASN A 63 27.08 -11.21 8.06
CA ASN A 63 25.67 -11.28 8.44
C ASN A 63 24.85 -10.13 7.85
N TYR A 64 25.35 -8.89 7.82
CA TYR A 64 24.66 -7.79 7.15
C TYR A 64 24.44 -8.11 5.66
N LEU A 65 25.47 -8.61 4.98
CA LEU A 65 25.35 -9.03 3.59
C LEU A 65 24.31 -10.16 3.45
N ARG A 66 24.50 -11.25 4.19
CA ARG A 66 23.73 -12.49 4.01
C ARG A 66 22.29 -12.41 4.49
N LYS A 67 22.05 -11.74 5.62
CA LYS A 67 20.74 -11.68 6.29
C LYS A 67 19.95 -10.42 5.94
N HIS A 68 20.59 -9.37 5.42
CA HIS A 68 19.91 -8.10 5.08
C HIS A 68 19.98 -7.75 3.61
N VAL A 69 21.18 -7.65 3.05
CA VAL A 69 21.38 -7.18 1.68
C VAL A 69 20.87 -8.20 0.67
N LEU A 70 21.25 -9.48 0.80
CA LEU A 70 20.80 -10.52 -0.14
C LEU A 70 19.28 -10.68 -0.17
N PRO A 71 18.57 -10.81 0.97
CA PRO A 71 17.10 -10.95 0.93
C PRO A 71 16.39 -9.70 0.42
N SER A 72 16.99 -8.51 0.60
CA SER A 72 16.44 -7.25 0.08
C SER A 72 16.55 -7.12 -1.44
N LEU A 73 17.54 -7.77 -2.06
CA LEU A 73 17.81 -7.68 -3.51
C LEU A 73 17.33 -8.89 -4.31
N LYS A 74 16.83 -9.92 -3.62
CA LYS A 74 16.24 -11.11 -4.23
C LYS A 74 14.72 -10.99 -4.24
N MET A 75 14.12 -11.54 -5.29
CA MET A 75 12.67 -11.73 -5.35
C MET A 75 12.33 -13.00 -6.12
N ARG A 76 11.15 -13.55 -5.82
CA ARG A 76 10.52 -14.57 -6.66
C ARG A 76 9.50 -13.90 -7.55
N THR A 77 9.35 -14.44 -8.75
CA THR A 77 8.35 -13.96 -9.72
C THR A 77 7.42 -15.11 -10.09
N LEU A 78 6.32 -14.80 -10.75
CA LEU A 78 5.42 -15.81 -11.33
C LEU A 78 6.12 -16.83 -12.23
N HIS A 79 7.17 -16.40 -12.92
CA HIS A 79 7.93 -17.24 -13.85
C HIS A 79 8.99 -18.06 -13.11
N ASN A 80 9.63 -17.45 -12.10
CA ASN A 80 10.67 -18.09 -11.31
C ASN A 80 10.15 -18.25 -9.87
N ALA A 81 9.15 -19.12 -9.71
CA ALA A 81 8.58 -19.42 -8.40
C ALA A 81 9.50 -20.36 -7.58
N ASP A 82 10.28 -21.18 -8.27
CA ASP A 82 11.14 -22.21 -7.67
C ASP A 82 12.55 -21.71 -7.33
N TYR A 83 12.95 -20.51 -7.79
CA TYR A 83 14.25 -19.92 -7.49
C TYR A 83 14.23 -18.40 -7.47
N ASP A 84 15.10 -17.81 -6.65
CA ASP A 84 15.21 -16.36 -6.52
C ASP A 84 15.94 -15.74 -7.72
N ILE A 85 15.49 -14.55 -8.15
CA ILE A 85 16.20 -13.71 -9.12
C ILE A 85 16.66 -12.41 -8.48
N PHE A 86 17.70 -11.82 -9.06
CA PHE A 86 18.19 -10.53 -8.61
C PHE A 86 17.37 -9.39 -9.20
N LEU A 87 17.20 -8.34 -8.39
CA LEU A 87 16.53 -7.11 -8.80
C LEU A 87 17.12 -6.54 -10.09
N ASP A 88 18.45 -6.42 -10.18
CA ASP A 88 19.11 -5.78 -11.34
C ASP A 88 18.90 -6.57 -12.65
N ASP A 89 18.55 -7.86 -12.61
CA ASP A 89 18.28 -8.66 -13.81
C ASP A 89 16.92 -8.35 -14.45
N ILE A 90 15.98 -7.80 -13.67
CA ILE A 90 14.59 -7.57 -14.09
C ILE A 90 14.12 -6.13 -13.89
N TYR A 91 14.92 -5.28 -13.25
CA TYR A 91 14.53 -3.92 -12.92
C TYR A 91 14.34 -3.08 -14.18
N TYR A 92 13.16 -2.48 -14.31
CA TYR A 92 12.90 -1.44 -15.29
C TYR A 92 12.85 -0.08 -14.59
N PRO A 93 13.61 0.94 -15.05
CA PRO A 93 13.59 2.27 -14.45
C PRO A 93 12.19 2.91 -14.46
N LEU A 94 11.75 3.37 -13.30
CA LEU A 94 10.45 4.05 -13.16
C LEU A 94 10.66 5.54 -12.89
N THR A 95 9.75 6.35 -13.42
CA THR A 95 9.74 7.80 -13.19
C THR A 95 8.90 8.11 -11.96
N VAL A 96 9.43 8.99 -11.11
CA VAL A 96 8.71 9.58 -9.97
C VAL A 96 8.61 11.09 -10.14
N GLU A 97 7.49 11.66 -9.75
CA GLU A 97 7.19 13.10 -9.78
C GLU A 97 7.13 13.63 -8.35
N VAL A 98 7.88 14.71 -8.08
CA VAL A 98 7.89 15.37 -6.77
C VAL A 98 6.62 16.20 -6.59
N ALA A 99 5.92 16.03 -5.47
CA ALA A 99 4.64 16.68 -5.23
C ALA A 99 4.71 18.23 -5.27
N SER A 100 5.76 18.79 -4.67
CA SER A 100 5.88 20.23 -4.39
C SER A 100 6.26 21.07 -5.61
N ASN A 101 7.11 20.55 -6.50
CA ASN A 101 7.65 21.31 -7.63
C ASN A 101 7.43 20.63 -8.99
N LYS A 102 6.83 19.43 -9.02
CA LYS A 102 6.55 18.65 -10.23
C LYS A 102 7.80 18.19 -10.99
N ASP A 103 8.97 18.22 -10.34
CA ASP A 103 10.19 17.68 -10.92
C ASP A 103 10.06 16.17 -11.10
N LYS A 104 10.59 15.67 -12.22
CA LYS A 104 10.59 14.25 -12.54
C LYS A 104 11.98 13.66 -12.37
N VAL A 105 12.05 12.53 -11.68
CA VAL A 105 13.28 11.77 -11.45
C VAL A 105 13.07 10.34 -11.95
N VAL A 106 13.96 9.88 -12.83
CA VAL A 106 13.97 8.47 -13.26
C VAL A 106 14.85 7.69 -12.30
N ILE A 107 14.27 6.75 -11.56
CA ILE A 107 15.02 5.88 -10.65
C ILE A 107 15.74 4.81 -11.48
N LYS A 108 17.06 4.98 -11.64
CA LYS A 108 17.94 4.10 -12.41
C LYS A 108 19.27 3.93 -11.67
N ASP A 109 20.20 3.17 -12.23
CA ASP A 109 21.56 3.00 -11.69
C ASP A 109 22.22 4.36 -11.41
N GLY A 110 22.82 4.48 -10.23
CA GLY A 110 23.48 5.69 -9.73
C GLY A 110 22.57 6.73 -9.11
N VAL A 111 21.25 6.52 -9.10
CA VAL A 111 20.29 7.47 -8.50
C VAL A 111 20.02 7.12 -7.04
N THR A 112 20.25 8.07 -6.15
CA THR A 112 19.80 8.03 -4.76
C THR A 112 18.95 9.26 -4.43
N LEU A 113 18.29 9.26 -3.26
CA LEU A 113 17.54 10.40 -2.74
C LEU A 113 18.34 11.01 -1.58
N PRO A 114 19.23 11.99 -1.82
CA PRO A 114 20.12 12.57 -0.79
C PRO A 114 19.38 13.48 0.21
N PHE A 115 18.05 13.37 0.30
CA PHE A 115 17.24 14.10 1.26
C PHE A 115 17.47 13.57 2.68
N HIS A 116 17.46 14.47 3.66
CA HIS A 116 17.73 14.16 5.07
C HIS A 116 16.45 14.17 5.94
N GLY A 117 15.28 14.38 5.33
CA GLY A 117 13.98 14.25 5.99
C GLY A 117 13.27 12.94 5.70
N ILE A 118 11.93 12.97 5.80
CA ILE A 118 11.06 11.83 5.47
C ILE A 118 10.60 11.98 4.02
N VAL A 119 11.07 11.10 3.14
CA VAL A 119 10.52 10.96 1.78
C VAL A 119 9.49 9.84 1.78
N ASN A 120 8.35 10.05 1.16
CA ASN A 120 7.31 9.04 0.99
C ASN A 120 7.06 8.78 -0.50
N ILE A 121 7.31 7.54 -0.94
CA ILE A 121 7.08 7.09 -2.31
C ILE A 121 5.66 6.56 -2.43
N VAL A 122 4.83 7.29 -3.15
CA VAL A 122 3.39 7.04 -3.30
C VAL A 122 3.10 6.39 -4.64
N GLY A 123 2.35 5.30 -4.63
CA GLY A 123 1.94 4.63 -5.87
C GLY A 123 0.86 3.57 -5.69
N ILE A 124 0.07 3.32 -6.73
CA ILE A 124 -1.02 2.34 -6.71
C ILE A 124 -0.50 0.91 -6.53
N ALA A 125 -1.43 -0.03 -6.34
CA ALA A 125 -1.10 -1.44 -6.26
C ALA A 125 -0.36 -1.87 -7.55
N GLY A 126 0.78 -2.56 -7.39
CA GLY A 126 1.50 -3.12 -8.52
C GLY A 126 2.42 -2.17 -9.26
N GLN A 127 2.48 -0.91 -8.84
CA GLN A 127 3.27 0.15 -9.51
C GLN A 127 4.77 0.07 -9.26
N GLY A 128 5.24 -0.85 -8.41
CA GLY A 128 6.67 -1.06 -8.17
C GLY A 128 7.25 -0.27 -7.00
N LYS A 129 6.44 0.13 -6.01
CA LYS A 129 6.90 0.83 -4.78
C LYS A 129 8.05 0.11 -4.06
N SER A 130 7.81 -1.13 -3.64
CA SER A 130 8.82 -1.98 -3.00
C SER A 130 10.03 -2.20 -3.93
N THR A 131 9.80 -2.33 -5.23
CA THR A 131 10.86 -2.50 -6.23
C THR A 131 11.75 -1.25 -6.35
N ILE A 132 11.18 -0.05 -6.35
CA ILE A 132 11.90 1.23 -6.31
C ILE A 132 12.69 1.33 -5.00
N LEU A 133 12.08 1.00 -3.86
CA LEU A 133 12.75 1.07 -2.56
C LEU A 133 13.94 0.11 -2.50
N ARG A 134 13.80 -1.12 -3.01
CA ARG A 134 14.92 -2.08 -3.15
C ARG A 134 15.98 -1.60 -4.13
N LYS A 135 15.60 -0.87 -5.18
CA LYS A 135 16.58 -0.24 -6.09
C LYS A 135 17.38 0.84 -5.38
N LEU A 136 16.70 1.75 -4.68
CA LEU A 136 17.34 2.79 -3.87
C LEU A 136 18.24 2.19 -2.77
N PHE A 137 17.82 1.08 -2.16
CA PHE A 137 18.64 0.31 -1.21
C PHE A 137 19.96 -0.13 -1.85
N SER A 138 19.91 -0.72 -3.04
CA SER A 138 21.10 -1.11 -3.82
C SER A 138 22.01 0.09 -4.12
N GLU A 139 21.43 1.21 -4.55
CA GLU A 139 22.21 2.40 -4.92
C GLU A 139 22.81 3.14 -3.71
N GLU A 140 22.14 3.17 -2.54
CA GLU A 140 22.72 3.70 -1.30
C GLU A 140 23.92 2.87 -0.83
N ILE A 141 23.85 1.52 -0.96
CA ILE A 141 25.01 0.65 -0.68
C ILE A 141 26.18 1.00 -1.59
N LYS A 142 25.93 1.06 -2.91
CA LYS A 142 26.96 1.39 -3.92
C LYS A 142 27.59 2.76 -3.66
N LYS A 143 26.78 3.75 -3.24
CA LYS A 143 27.25 5.12 -2.95
C LYS A 143 28.05 5.20 -1.65
N SER A 144 27.75 4.34 -0.66
CA SER A 144 28.46 4.28 0.64
C SER A 144 28.50 5.63 1.39
N GLU A 145 27.45 6.44 1.22
CA GLU A 145 27.29 7.69 1.97
C GLU A 145 26.61 7.46 3.31
N ARG A 146 25.62 6.56 3.33
CA ARG A 146 24.83 6.11 4.48
C ARG A 146 24.58 4.61 4.33
N MET A 147 24.45 3.90 5.45
CA MET A 147 24.12 2.48 5.49
C MET A 147 22.60 2.30 5.51
N PRO A 148 21.99 1.67 4.50
CA PRO A 148 20.55 1.52 4.45
C PRO A 148 20.08 0.30 5.27
N PHE A 149 18.93 0.46 5.93
CA PHE A 149 18.18 -0.65 6.54
C PHE A 149 16.78 -0.75 5.95
N PHE A 150 16.53 -1.79 5.15
CA PHE A 150 15.22 -2.14 4.62
C PHE A 150 14.35 -2.83 5.69
N ILE A 151 13.16 -2.30 5.95
CA ILE A 151 12.21 -2.79 6.94
C ILE A 151 10.82 -2.84 6.32
N GLU A 152 10.20 -4.01 6.29
CA GLU A 152 8.80 -4.15 5.89
C GLU A 152 7.90 -3.83 7.08
N LEU A 153 7.10 -2.77 6.98
CA LEU A 153 6.31 -2.26 8.10
C LEU A 153 5.25 -3.24 8.58
N ARG A 154 4.74 -4.12 7.71
CA ARG A 154 3.83 -5.23 8.09
C ARG A 154 4.43 -6.20 9.12
N ARG A 155 5.76 -6.21 9.30
CA ARG A 155 6.48 -7.08 10.25
C ARG A 155 6.81 -6.40 11.57
N VAL A 156 6.67 -5.08 11.64
CA VAL A 156 6.93 -4.29 12.84
C VAL A 156 5.76 -4.45 13.80
N LYS A 157 6.02 -4.95 15.01
CA LYS A 157 4.99 -5.17 16.03
C LYS A 157 4.88 -3.97 16.95
N ASN A 158 3.66 -3.66 17.38
CA ASN A 158 3.37 -2.56 18.33
C ASN A 158 3.90 -1.21 17.85
N ALA A 159 3.98 -1.01 16.53
CA ALA A 159 4.52 0.20 15.91
C ALA A 159 5.92 0.64 16.41
N ASN A 160 6.80 -0.30 16.80
CA ASN A 160 8.11 0.00 17.36
C ASN A 160 9.24 -0.34 16.37
N ILE A 161 9.65 0.66 15.57
CA ILE A 161 10.68 0.50 14.53
C ILE A 161 12.06 0.34 15.16
N ILE A 162 12.36 1.04 16.26
CA ILE A 162 13.65 0.98 16.93
C ILE A 162 13.92 -0.43 17.49
N ALA A 163 12.94 -1.04 18.15
CA ALA A 163 13.06 -2.41 18.66
C ALA A 163 13.24 -3.41 17.52
N TYR A 164 12.50 -3.24 16.41
CA TYR A 164 12.66 -4.10 15.24
C TYR A 164 14.06 -3.97 14.61
N LEU A 165 14.60 -2.75 14.54
CA LEU A 165 15.97 -2.51 14.09
C LEU A 165 17.01 -3.13 15.04
N ALA A 166 16.78 -3.06 16.35
CA ALA A 166 17.63 -3.74 17.34
C ALA A 166 17.61 -5.26 17.13
N ASP A 167 16.46 -5.87 16.85
CA ASP A 167 16.34 -7.30 16.52
C ASP A 167 17.11 -7.66 15.23
N ILE A 168 17.05 -6.80 14.21
CA ILE A 168 17.85 -6.95 12.99
C ILE A 168 19.35 -6.95 13.33
N LEU A 169 19.84 -5.96 14.08
CA LEU A 169 21.24 -5.86 14.47
C LEU A 169 21.70 -7.04 15.34
N ASN A 170 20.89 -7.44 16.31
CA ASN A 170 21.13 -8.61 17.15
C ASN A 170 21.25 -9.88 16.28
N SER A 171 20.44 -10.01 15.22
CA SER A 171 20.53 -11.13 14.28
C SER A 171 21.87 -11.17 13.53
N PHE A 172 22.58 -10.03 13.44
CA PHE A 172 23.92 -9.95 12.86
C PHE A 172 25.05 -10.25 13.86
N GLY A 173 24.71 -10.48 15.13
CA GLY A 173 25.67 -10.61 16.22
C GLY A 173 26.14 -9.27 16.78
N VAL A 174 25.42 -8.18 16.47
CA VAL A 174 25.74 -6.82 16.92
C VAL A 174 24.82 -6.47 18.08
N GLY A 175 25.41 -6.40 19.27
CA GLY A 175 24.69 -6.03 20.48
C GLY A 175 24.67 -4.51 20.63
N CYS A 176 23.48 -3.93 20.76
CA CYS A 176 23.31 -2.51 21.03
C CYS A 176 22.32 -2.27 22.16
N SER A 177 22.60 -1.28 23.01
CA SER A 177 21.57 -0.69 23.87
C SER A 177 20.66 0.20 23.03
N GLU A 178 19.42 0.42 23.50
CA GLU A 178 18.50 1.34 22.83
C GLU A 178 19.09 2.75 22.69
N ASP A 179 19.83 3.22 23.70
CA ASP A 179 20.49 4.53 23.68
C ASP A 179 21.59 4.61 22.61
N SER A 180 22.46 3.59 22.53
CA SER A 180 23.50 3.53 21.49
C SER A 180 22.89 3.48 20.08
N LEU A 181 21.74 2.83 19.92
CA LEU A 181 21.02 2.76 18.65
C LEU A 181 20.42 4.12 18.28
N LYS A 182 19.83 4.85 19.23
CA LYS A 182 19.38 6.23 19.02
C LYS A 182 20.52 7.16 18.60
N ILE A 183 21.70 7.01 19.20
CA ILE A 183 22.90 7.77 18.83
C ILE A 183 23.39 7.41 17.42
N LEU A 184 23.32 6.13 17.02
CA LEU A 184 23.61 5.73 15.63
C LEU A 184 22.63 6.39 14.65
N LEU A 185 21.35 6.41 14.97
CA LEU A 185 20.32 7.09 14.15
C LEU A 185 20.62 8.60 14.04
N GLN A 186 21.01 9.24 15.15
CA GLN A 186 21.44 10.66 15.22
C GLN A 186 22.60 11.01 14.28
N SER A 187 23.47 10.05 14.00
CA SER A 187 24.67 10.27 13.20
C SER A 187 24.40 10.60 11.72
N GLN A 188 23.17 10.36 11.23
CA GLN A 188 22.79 10.43 9.81
C GLN A 188 23.63 9.53 8.89
N ARG A 189 24.42 8.61 9.46
CA ARG A 189 25.18 7.59 8.72
C ARG A 189 24.34 6.37 8.37
N VAL A 190 23.08 6.37 8.77
CA VAL A 190 22.09 5.35 8.50
C VAL A 190 20.90 6.00 7.78
N VAL A 191 20.27 5.25 6.87
CA VAL A 191 18.97 5.61 6.28
C VAL A 191 17.98 4.46 6.49
N LEU A 192 16.79 4.76 6.99
CA LEU A 192 15.74 3.77 7.16
C LEU A 192 14.88 3.72 5.89
N MET A 193 14.69 2.53 5.36
CA MET A 193 13.88 2.26 4.17
C MET A 193 12.65 1.44 4.59
N LEU A 194 11.51 2.11 4.75
CA LEU A 194 10.31 1.57 5.35
C LEU A 194 9.30 1.19 4.27
N ASP A 195 9.09 -0.10 4.03
CA ASP A 195 8.21 -0.58 2.96
C ASP A 195 6.79 -0.86 3.47
N GLY A 196 5.78 -0.36 2.76
CA GLY A 196 4.38 -0.76 2.91
C GLY A 196 3.67 -0.16 4.11
N PHE A 197 3.63 1.16 4.26
CA PHE A 197 2.81 1.81 5.30
C PHE A 197 1.32 1.44 5.18
N ASP A 198 0.83 1.24 3.95
CA ASP A 198 -0.54 0.77 3.70
C ASP A 198 -0.82 -0.69 4.12
N GLU A 199 0.23 -1.44 4.47
CA GLU A 199 0.17 -2.82 4.98
C GLU A 199 0.26 -2.88 6.51
N VAL A 200 0.41 -1.73 7.18
CA VAL A 200 0.27 -1.61 8.64
C VAL A 200 -1.22 -1.66 8.98
N LYS A 201 -1.56 -2.46 9.99
CA LYS A 201 -2.92 -2.58 10.50
C LYS A 201 -3.50 -1.21 10.83
N HIS A 202 -4.75 -1.00 10.48
CA HIS A 202 -5.41 0.29 10.63
C HIS A 202 -5.31 0.83 12.07
N GLU A 203 -5.50 -0.03 13.08
CA GLU A 203 -5.41 0.33 14.50
C GLU A 203 -4.01 0.78 14.97
N GLU A 204 -2.94 0.37 14.30
CA GLU A 204 -1.55 0.70 14.65
C GLU A 204 -0.99 1.86 13.82
N ARG A 205 -1.67 2.31 12.76
CA ARG A 205 -1.14 3.32 11.82
C ARG A 205 -0.80 4.65 12.45
N THR A 206 -1.65 5.17 13.34
CA THR A 206 -1.38 6.41 14.06
C THR A 206 -0.13 6.29 14.91
N MET A 207 0.04 5.16 15.61
CA MET A 207 1.24 4.91 16.41
C MET A 207 2.48 4.76 15.52
N MET A 208 2.36 4.06 14.39
CA MET A 208 3.43 3.89 13.42
C MET A 208 3.89 5.22 12.83
N MET A 209 2.94 6.08 12.45
CA MET A 209 3.25 7.40 11.94
C MET A 209 3.96 8.24 13.01
N ASN A 210 3.48 8.20 14.25
CA ASN A 210 4.15 8.90 15.36
C ASN A 210 5.56 8.38 15.59
N GLU A 211 5.80 7.07 15.52
CA GLU A 211 7.14 6.48 15.63
C GLU A 211 8.05 6.99 14.49
N ILE A 212 7.60 6.97 13.24
CA ILE A 212 8.35 7.48 12.08
C ILE A 212 8.72 8.95 12.29
N LYS A 213 7.76 9.79 12.73
CA LYS A 213 8.01 11.22 13.02
C LYS A 213 9.00 11.39 14.17
N ASN A 214 8.82 10.64 15.26
CA ASN A 214 9.70 10.71 16.42
C ASN A 214 11.14 10.37 16.07
N ILE A 215 11.35 9.31 15.27
CA ILE A 215 12.68 8.92 14.80
C ILE A 215 13.33 10.05 13.98
N HIS A 216 12.55 10.68 13.10
CA HIS A 216 13.08 11.79 12.31
C HIS A 216 13.32 13.05 13.17
N TYR A 217 12.36 13.50 13.97
CA TYR A 217 12.49 14.75 14.72
C TYR A 217 13.50 14.68 15.88
N HIS A 218 13.61 13.55 16.58
CA HIS A 218 14.56 13.43 17.69
C HIS A 218 15.97 13.05 17.24
N PHE A 219 16.10 12.35 16.12
CA PHE A 219 17.38 11.80 15.67
C PHE A 219 17.82 12.33 14.30
N ASN A 220 17.07 13.22 13.67
CA ASN A 220 17.33 13.71 12.30
C ASN A 220 17.63 12.58 11.29
N THR A 221 17.05 11.41 11.53
CA THR A 221 17.33 10.22 10.71
C THR A 221 16.71 10.40 9.34
N PRO A 222 17.44 10.17 8.25
CA PRO A 222 16.87 10.10 6.92
C PRO A 222 15.95 8.88 6.79
N ILE A 223 14.73 9.08 6.29
CA ILE A 223 13.73 8.03 6.12
C ILE A 223 13.19 8.07 4.69
N ILE A 224 13.11 6.90 4.05
CA ILE A 224 12.41 6.71 2.78
C ILE A 224 11.32 5.66 3.03
N ALA A 225 10.06 6.08 3.01
CA ALA A 225 8.90 5.22 3.18
C ALA A 225 8.22 4.94 1.83
N THR A 226 7.44 3.86 1.76
CA THR A 226 6.52 3.62 0.64
C THR A 226 5.10 3.45 1.14
N THR A 227 4.13 3.88 0.32
CA THR A 227 2.72 3.71 0.65
C THR A 227 1.82 3.77 -0.58
N ARG A 228 0.58 3.29 -0.44
CA ARG A 228 -0.49 3.63 -1.39
C ARG A 228 -0.96 5.06 -1.20
N PRO A 229 -1.49 5.70 -2.27
CA PRO A 229 -2.21 6.96 -2.13
C PRO A 229 -3.22 6.87 -0.98
N ASN A 230 -3.50 8.02 -0.35
CA ASN A 230 -4.66 8.14 0.54
C ASN A 230 -4.45 7.59 1.94
N THR A 231 -3.21 7.28 2.29
CA THR A 231 -2.80 6.83 3.63
C THR A 231 -2.34 8.01 4.49
N ASP A 232 -2.41 7.86 5.81
CA ASP A 232 -2.12 8.94 6.79
C ASP A 232 -0.76 9.63 6.57
N ILE A 233 0.28 8.85 6.20
CA ILE A 233 1.62 9.37 5.92
C ILE A 233 1.64 10.38 4.75
N CYS A 234 0.71 10.28 3.79
CA CYS A 234 0.62 11.21 2.66
C CYS A 234 0.22 12.63 3.10
N TYR A 235 -0.51 12.76 4.21
CA TYR A 235 -1.05 14.04 4.71
C TYR A 235 -0.28 14.58 5.91
N THR A 236 0.79 13.89 6.28
CA THR A 236 1.56 14.24 7.45
C THR A 236 2.52 15.39 7.13
N THR A 237 2.51 16.44 7.96
CA THR A 237 3.45 17.55 7.85
C THR A 237 4.90 17.07 7.90
N ASP A 238 5.79 17.73 7.17
CA ASP A 238 7.22 17.40 7.01
C ASP A 238 7.51 16.05 6.32
N VAL A 239 6.49 15.43 5.72
CA VAL A 239 6.65 14.30 4.79
C VAL A 239 6.65 14.80 3.36
N TYR A 240 7.66 14.40 2.59
CA TYR A 240 7.85 14.81 1.20
C TYR A 240 7.39 13.70 0.28
N ASN A 241 6.19 13.88 -0.30
CA ASN A 241 5.61 12.90 -1.21
C ASN A 241 6.27 12.98 -2.60
N ILE A 242 6.61 11.81 -3.14
CA ILE A 242 6.95 11.61 -4.55
C ILE A 242 6.02 10.54 -5.14
N PHE A 243 5.40 10.82 -6.27
CA PHE A 243 4.40 9.96 -6.90
C PHE A 243 5.03 9.17 -8.04
N ILE A 244 4.80 7.86 -8.09
CA ILE A 244 5.23 7.06 -9.24
C ILE A 244 4.31 7.38 -10.43
N ASP A 245 4.90 7.69 -11.58
CA ASP A 245 4.15 7.92 -12.82
C ASP A 245 3.49 6.62 -13.32
N LYS A 246 2.35 6.74 -14.00
CA LYS A 246 1.76 5.61 -14.73
C LYS A 246 2.68 5.23 -15.89
N LEU A 247 2.76 3.93 -16.20
CA LEU A 247 3.53 3.48 -17.36
C LEU A 247 2.93 4.04 -18.64
N ASN A 248 3.75 4.67 -19.46
CA ASN A 248 3.38 5.00 -20.84
C ASN A 248 3.56 3.76 -21.74
N ILE A 249 3.07 3.83 -22.98
CA ILE A 249 3.17 2.71 -23.94
C ILE A 249 4.62 2.28 -24.20
N SER A 250 5.57 3.23 -24.25
CA SER A 250 6.99 2.92 -24.45
C SER A 250 7.56 2.14 -23.28
N ASP A 251 7.16 2.48 -22.04
CA ASP A 251 7.60 1.75 -20.85
C ASP A 251 7.09 0.31 -20.87
N LYS A 252 5.81 0.11 -21.23
CA LYS A 252 5.18 -1.21 -21.34
C LYS A 252 5.90 -2.08 -22.36
N ILE A 253 6.18 -1.54 -23.55
CA ILE A 253 6.91 -2.25 -24.60
C ILE A 253 8.33 -2.60 -24.15
N CYS A 254 9.04 -1.68 -23.48
CA CYS A 254 10.37 -1.95 -22.95
C CYS A 254 10.37 -3.06 -21.88
N ILE A 255 9.38 -3.07 -20.99
CA ILE A 255 9.20 -4.15 -20.01
C ILE A 255 8.96 -5.48 -20.72
N LEU A 256 8.03 -5.52 -21.68
CA LEU A 256 7.75 -6.75 -22.46
C LEU A 256 9.00 -7.27 -23.18
N HIS A 257 9.81 -6.38 -23.75
CA HIS A 257 11.05 -6.72 -24.41
C HIS A 257 12.13 -7.21 -23.43
N SER A 258 12.17 -6.67 -22.22
CA SER A 258 13.05 -7.17 -21.15
C SER A 258 12.66 -8.58 -20.72
N LEU A 259 11.35 -8.81 -20.53
CA LEU A 259 10.79 -10.13 -20.20
C LEU A 259 11.11 -11.15 -21.29
N SER A 260 10.95 -10.80 -22.57
CA SER A 260 11.21 -11.72 -23.68
C SER A 260 12.69 -12.12 -23.82
N LYS A 261 13.62 -11.25 -23.41
CA LYS A 261 15.07 -11.58 -23.38
C LYS A 261 15.43 -12.55 -22.27
N ASN A 262 14.72 -12.47 -21.14
CA ASN A 262 14.99 -13.26 -19.95
C ASN A 262 14.20 -14.58 -19.90
N ASP A 263 13.21 -14.76 -20.78
CA ASP A 263 12.41 -15.98 -20.89
C ASP A 263 13.22 -17.10 -21.56
N ARG A 264 13.75 -18.01 -20.73
CA ARG A 264 14.55 -19.16 -21.19
C ARG A 264 13.70 -20.33 -21.69
N PHE A 265 12.38 -20.28 -21.46
CA PHE A 265 11.45 -21.38 -21.71
C PHE A 265 10.56 -21.15 -22.94
N SER A 266 10.35 -19.90 -23.35
CA SER A 266 9.66 -19.55 -24.59
C SER A 266 10.65 -19.27 -25.73
N SER A 267 10.64 -20.10 -26.76
CA SER A 267 11.38 -19.86 -28.00
C SER A 267 10.64 -18.90 -28.95
N SER A 268 10.06 -17.81 -28.46
CA SER A 268 9.33 -16.90 -29.37
C SER A 268 9.33 -15.42 -28.99
N ASP A 269 9.98 -14.63 -29.84
CA ASP A 269 9.64 -13.22 -30.14
C ASP A 269 8.14 -12.99 -30.42
N ALA A 270 7.33 -14.06 -30.58
CA ALA A 270 5.93 -13.99 -30.97
C ALA A 270 5.03 -13.43 -29.86
N SER A 271 5.16 -13.88 -28.60
CA SER A 271 4.34 -13.34 -27.50
C SER A 271 4.62 -11.86 -27.27
N PHE A 272 5.90 -11.46 -27.31
CA PHE A 272 6.30 -10.05 -27.25
C PHE A 272 5.65 -9.24 -28.37
N LYS A 273 5.83 -9.66 -29.64
CA LYS A 273 5.29 -8.93 -30.80
C LYS A 273 3.78 -8.80 -30.73
N VAL A 274 3.06 -9.90 -30.46
CA VAL A 274 1.60 -9.88 -30.42
C VAL A 274 1.08 -9.00 -29.27
N LEU A 275 1.69 -9.08 -28.08
CA LEU A 275 1.29 -8.21 -26.97
C LEU A 275 1.65 -6.74 -27.21
N ALA A 276 2.80 -6.46 -27.83
CA ALA A 276 3.19 -5.10 -28.20
C ALA A 276 2.21 -4.49 -29.21
N ASP A 277 1.86 -5.24 -30.27
CA ASP A 277 0.88 -4.83 -31.28
C ASP A 277 -0.51 -4.64 -30.63
N LEU A 278 -0.93 -5.57 -29.78
CA LEU A 278 -2.20 -5.52 -29.07
C LEU A 278 -2.32 -4.29 -28.16
N LEU A 279 -1.27 -3.95 -27.40
CA LEU A 279 -1.26 -2.76 -26.55
C LEU A 279 -1.23 -1.47 -27.38
N CYS A 280 -0.67 -1.49 -28.59
CA CYS A 280 -0.76 -0.35 -29.52
C CYS A 280 -2.17 -0.21 -30.09
N ASP A 281 -2.87 -1.32 -30.37
CA ASP A 281 -4.15 -1.34 -31.08
C ASP A 281 -5.37 -1.19 -30.15
N LYS A 282 -5.29 -1.65 -28.90
CA LYS A 282 -6.41 -1.64 -27.94
C LYS A 282 -6.20 -0.62 -26.81
N GLU A 283 -6.66 0.61 -27.04
CA GLU A 283 -6.58 1.72 -26.07
C GLU A 283 -7.18 1.38 -24.69
N GLU A 284 -8.33 0.68 -24.65
CA GLU A 284 -8.96 0.29 -23.38
C GLU A 284 -8.10 -0.68 -22.56
N LEU A 285 -7.48 -1.67 -23.22
CA LEU A 285 -6.58 -2.61 -22.56
C LEU A 285 -5.27 -1.91 -22.15
N GLU A 286 -4.72 -1.08 -23.04
CA GLU A 286 -3.51 -0.29 -22.79
C GLU A 286 -3.67 0.60 -21.56
N GLY A 287 -4.73 1.41 -21.51
CA GLY A 287 -5.00 2.33 -20.40
C GLY A 287 -5.20 1.61 -19.07
N THR A 288 -5.57 0.34 -19.14
CA THR A 288 -5.86 -0.51 -17.99
C THR A 288 -4.63 -1.27 -17.48
N ILE A 289 -3.70 -1.67 -18.35
CA ILE A 289 -2.40 -2.25 -17.99
C ILE A 289 -1.42 -1.12 -17.68
N CYS A 290 -1.62 -0.45 -16.54
CA CYS A 290 -0.93 0.80 -16.21
C CYS A 290 0.31 0.64 -15.31
N ASN A 291 0.63 -0.58 -14.87
CA ASN A 291 1.69 -0.84 -13.91
C ASN A 291 2.54 -2.09 -14.25
N PRO A 292 3.79 -2.20 -13.74
CA PRO A 292 4.72 -3.28 -14.11
C PRO A 292 4.22 -4.68 -13.79
N ILE A 293 3.51 -4.88 -12.66
CA ILE A 293 3.03 -6.22 -12.29
C ILE A 293 2.00 -6.72 -13.30
N LEU A 294 1.10 -5.86 -13.79
CA LEU A 294 0.09 -6.23 -14.79
C LEU A 294 0.71 -6.54 -16.15
N VAL A 295 1.71 -5.78 -16.59
CA VAL A 295 2.46 -6.07 -17.83
C VAL A 295 3.12 -7.45 -17.72
N THR A 296 3.76 -7.72 -16.58
CA THR A 296 4.46 -8.99 -16.32
C THR A 296 3.49 -10.17 -16.25
N LEU A 297 2.40 -10.00 -15.50
CA LEU A 297 1.30 -10.97 -15.38
C LEU A 297 0.69 -11.30 -16.74
N LEU A 298 0.38 -10.28 -17.55
CA LEU A 298 -0.17 -10.44 -18.88
C LEU A 298 0.77 -11.22 -19.79
N TYR A 299 2.07 -10.85 -19.82
CA TYR A 299 3.08 -11.54 -20.63
C TYR A 299 3.13 -13.04 -20.34
N TYR A 300 3.15 -13.45 -19.07
CA TYR A 300 3.26 -14.86 -18.70
C TYR A 300 1.96 -15.65 -18.82
N CYS A 301 0.81 -15.00 -18.65
CA CYS A 301 -0.49 -15.68 -18.77
C CYS A 301 -0.92 -15.81 -20.23
N TYR A 302 -0.55 -14.86 -21.09
CA TYR A 302 -0.99 -14.75 -22.47
C TYR A 302 -0.91 -16.06 -23.28
N PRO A 303 0.19 -16.85 -23.26
CA PRO A 303 0.27 -18.09 -24.04
C PRO A 303 -0.77 -19.15 -23.67
N TYR A 304 -1.37 -19.05 -22.48
CA TYR A 304 -2.31 -20.02 -21.94
C TYR A 304 -3.76 -19.52 -21.95
N MET A 305 -3.96 -18.24 -22.21
CA MET A 305 -5.29 -17.63 -22.32
C MET A 305 -6.02 -18.14 -23.56
N ASN A 306 -7.33 -18.39 -23.42
CA ASN A 306 -8.17 -18.75 -24.56
C ASN A 306 -8.57 -17.51 -25.37
N ASP A 307 -8.89 -16.41 -24.67
CA ASP A 307 -9.25 -15.12 -25.23
C ASP A 307 -8.42 -14.02 -24.58
N ILE A 308 -8.11 -12.98 -25.36
CA ILE A 308 -7.37 -11.82 -24.88
C ILE A 308 -8.33 -10.90 -24.11
N PRO A 309 -8.05 -10.57 -22.84
CA PRO A 309 -8.91 -9.69 -22.06
C PRO A 309 -8.94 -8.28 -22.66
N ASN A 310 -10.09 -7.62 -22.56
CA ASN A 310 -10.26 -6.22 -23.02
C ASN A 310 -9.98 -5.22 -21.89
N ASN A 311 -10.09 -5.64 -20.63
CA ASN A 311 -9.85 -4.80 -19.45
C ASN A 311 -9.31 -5.62 -18.26
N ILE A 312 -8.99 -4.95 -17.15
CA ILE A 312 -8.41 -5.54 -15.93
C ILE A 312 -9.35 -6.52 -15.25
N ILE A 313 -10.66 -6.30 -15.33
CA ILE A 313 -11.65 -7.18 -14.74
C ILE A 313 -11.65 -8.52 -15.47
N GLU A 314 -11.67 -8.51 -16.80
CA GLU A 314 -11.56 -9.72 -17.61
C GLU A 314 -10.22 -10.43 -17.39
N PHE A 315 -9.12 -9.66 -17.32
CA PHE A 315 -7.79 -10.19 -17.03
C PHE A 315 -7.79 -10.96 -15.69
N TYR A 316 -8.17 -10.31 -14.59
CA TYR A 316 -8.21 -10.97 -13.29
C TYR A 316 -9.23 -12.11 -13.22
N ARG A 317 -10.40 -11.98 -13.88
CA ARG A 317 -11.38 -13.08 -13.97
C ARG A 317 -10.75 -14.32 -14.60
N SER A 318 -9.93 -14.17 -15.64
CA SER A 318 -9.26 -15.29 -16.29
C SER A 318 -7.99 -15.78 -15.58
N LEU A 319 -7.41 -14.98 -14.67
CA LEU A 319 -6.07 -15.20 -14.13
C LEU A 319 -5.93 -16.56 -13.43
N PHE A 320 -6.81 -16.84 -12.46
CA PHE A 320 -6.80 -18.11 -11.72
C PHE A 320 -6.99 -19.29 -12.67
N ASP A 321 -8.01 -19.23 -13.53
CA ASP A 321 -8.32 -20.31 -14.47
C ASP A 321 -7.15 -20.59 -15.42
N THR A 322 -6.48 -19.53 -15.89
CA THR A 322 -5.31 -19.61 -16.77
C THR A 322 -4.12 -20.25 -16.05
N LEU A 323 -3.81 -19.82 -14.83
CA LEU A 323 -2.70 -20.35 -14.04
C LEU A 323 -2.96 -21.80 -13.57
N TYR A 324 -4.19 -22.11 -13.19
CA TYR A 324 -4.61 -23.43 -12.76
C TYR A 324 -4.65 -24.44 -13.93
N ALA A 325 -5.02 -23.99 -15.14
CA ALA A 325 -5.02 -24.79 -16.36
C ALA A 325 -3.66 -24.86 -17.08
N ARG A 326 -2.74 -23.91 -16.84
CA ARG A 326 -1.36 -23.91 -17.36
C ARG A 326 -0.69 -25.27 -17.17
N HIS A 327 -0.93 -25.86 -16.01
CA HIS A 327 -0.44 -27.19 -15.63
C HIS A 327 -0.85 -28.31 -16.59
N ASP A 328 -2.12 -28.31 -17.03
CA ASP A 328 -2.68 -29.34 -17.90
C ASP A 328 -2.14 -29.23 -19.35
N LYS A 329 -1.73 -28.02 -19.76
CA LYS A 329 -1.21 -27.71 -21.11
C LYS A 329 0.28 -28.05 -21.26
N ILE A 330 1.08 -27.96 -20.19
CA ILE A 330 2.53 -28.24 -20.20
C ILE A 330 2.78 -29.71 -19.81
N LYS A 331 2.41 -30.65 -20.70
CA LYS A 331 2.44 -32.11 -20.43
C LYS A 331 3.82 -32.77 -20.21
N VAL A 332 4.92 -32.01 -20.13
CA VAL A 332 6.28 -32.56 -20.26
C VAL A 332 7.10 -32.52 -18.96
N TYR A 333 6.79 -31.66 -17.97
CA TYR A 333 7.60 -31.52 -16.74
C TYR A 333 6.86 -30.95 -15.49
N THR A 334 5.56 -31.22 -15.29
CA THR A 334 4.76 -30.55 -14.22
C THR A 334 4.31 -31.48 -13.08
N ARG A 335 4.28 -30.94 -11.85
CA ARG A 335 3.97 -31.64 -10.56
C ARG A 335 2.49 -32.01 -10.44
N GLU A 336 2.08 -33.27 -10.33
CA GLU A 336 0.65 -33.66 -10.33
C GLU A 336 -0.21 -32.86 -9.32
N LYS A 337 -1.42 -32.45 -9.73
CA LYS A 337 -2.43 -31.83 -8.85
C LYS A 337 -2.70 -32.75 -7.67
N LYS A 338 -2.58 -32.22 -6.46
CA LYS A 338 -2.79 -32.98 -5.21
C LYS A 338 -4.24 -32.91 -4.76
N SER A 339 -4.94 -31.82 -5.04
CA SER A 339 -6.33 -31.62 -4.64
C SER A 339 -7.32 -32.18 -5.65
N ASN A 340 -8.47 -32.65 -5.14
CA ASN A 340 -9.65 -32.98 -5.94
C ASN A 340 -10.54 -31.75 -6.24
N ILE A 341 -10.20 -30.59 -5.65
CA ILE A 341 -10.93 -29.33 -5.81
C ILE A 341 -10.41 -28.64 -7.08
N ILE A 342 -11.22 -28.62 -8.13
CA ILE A 342 -10.81 -28.15 -9.46
C ILE A 342 -11.79 -27.13 -10.05
N GLY A 343 -11.32 -26.38 -11.05
CA GLY A 343 -12.14 -25.48 -11.84
C GLY A 343 -12.78 -24.36 -11.01
N GLU A 344 -14.06 -24.13 -11.22
CA GLU A 344 -14.81 -23.05 -10.56
C GLU A 344 -14.81 -23.18 -9.03
N LYS A 345 -14.89 -24.41 -8.50
CA LYS A 345 -14.87 -24.65 -7.05
C LYS A 345 -13.55 -24.23 -6.41
N ALA A 346 -12.42 -24.57 -7.04
CA ALA A 346 -11.09 -24.15 -6.59
C ALA A 346 -10.98 -22.62 -6.55
N LYS A 347 -11.51 -21.95 -7.58
CA LYS A 347 -11.54 -20.50 -7.66
C LYS A 347 -12.39 -19.87 -6.55
N LEU A 348 -13.56 -20.44 -6.25
CA LEU A 348 -14.42 -19.98 -5.14
C LEU A 348 -13.73 -20.16 -3.78
N CYS A 349 -13.10 -21.31 -3.53
CA CYS A 349 -12.31 -21.52 -2.31
C CYS A 349 -11.17 -20.49 -2.18
N PHE A 350 -10.39 -20.28 -3.24
CA PHE A 350 -9.33 -19.26 -3.23
C PHE A 350 -9.88 -17.85 -2.98
N SER A 351 -11.04 -17.54 -3.58
CA SER A 351 -11.73 -16.26 -3.38
C SER A 351 -12.16 -16.06 -1.93
N ALA A 352 -12.65 -17.10 -1.27
CA ALA A 352 -13.02 -17.08 0.14
C ALA A 352 -11.80 -16.86 1.05
N ILE A 353 -10.66 -17.52 0.78
CA ILE A 353 -9.39 -17.26 1.47
C ILE A 353 -9.01 -15.77 1.34
N CYS A 354 -9.07 -15.23 0.12
CA CYS A 354 -8.73 -13.84 -0.15
C CYS A 354 -9.64 -12.86 0.62
N TYR A 355 -10.95 -13.11 0.63
CA TYR A 355 -11.92 -12.29 1.34
C TYR A 355 -11.67 -12.29 2.86
N ASN A 356 -11.60 -13.47 3.48
CA ASN A 356 -11.41 -13.58 4.93
C ASN A 356 -10.08 -12.95 5.37
N ALA A 357 -9.01 -13.21 4.63
CA ALA A 357 -7.71 -12.59 4.90
C ALA A 357 -7.74 -11.06 4.73
N LEU A 358 -8.42 -10.53 3.71
CA LEU A 358 -8.47 -9.09 3.46
C LEU A 358 -9.24 -8.34 4.55
N ILE A 359 -10.39 -8.88 4.97
CA ILE A 359 -11.22 -8.27 6.03
C ILE A 359 -10.51 -8.32 7.39
N GLU A 360 -9.66 -9.31 7.63
CA GLU A 360 -8.81 -9.40 8.83
C GLU A 360 -7.48 -8.62 8.71
N GLU A 361 -7.30 -7.83 7.63
CA GLU A 361 -6.07 -7.09 7.31
C GLU A 361 -4.80 -7.97 7.34
N LYS A 362 -4.93 -9.22 6.84
CA LYS A 362 -3.84 -10.19 6.75
C LYS A 362 -3.16 -10.14 5.39
N PHE A 363 -1.88 -9.76 5.42
CA PHE A 363 -1.00 -9.69 4.25
C PHE A 363 0.15 -10.71 4.28
N GLU A 364 0.35 -11.37 5.43
CA GLU A 364 1.30 -12.47 5.65
C GLU A 364 0.59 -13.54 6.50
N PHE A 365 0.84 -14.81 6.20
CA PHE A 365 0.27 -15.95 6.90
C PHE A 365 1.36 -16.81 7.53
N TRP A 366 1.12 -17.28 8.75
CA TRP A 366 1.77 -18.50 9.21
C TRP A 366 1.08 -19.73 8.61
N GLY A 367 1.80 -20.85 8.45
CA GLY A 367 1.24 -22.06 7.82
C GLY A 367 -0.05 -22.57 8.48
N GLU A 368 -0.16 -22.49 9.81
CA GLU A 368 -1.40 -22.87 10.52
C GLU A 368 -2.57 -21.89 10.23
N GLU A 369 -2.29 -20.60 10.06
CA GLU A 369 -3.31 -19.61 9.69
C GLU A 369 -3.80 -19.85 8.26
N LEU A 370 -2.87 -20.07 7.32
CA LEU A 370 -3.22 -20.39 5.93
C LEU A 370 -4.04 -21.68 5.85
N LEU A 371 -3.68 -22.69 6.64
CA LEU A 371 -4.45 -23.93 6.76
C LEU A 371 -5.88 -23.66 7.22
N ARG A 372 -6.07 -22.88 8.28
CA ARG A 372 -7.40 -22.52 8.79
C ARG A 372 -8.25 -21.81 7.74
N TYR A 373 -7.69 -20.82 7.04
CA TYR A 373 -8.45 -20.14 5.97
C TYR A 373 -8.84 -21.10 4.85
N ALA A 374 -7.95 -22.02 4.47
CA ALA A 374 -8.25 -23.01 3.44
C ALA A 374 -9.32 -24.00 3.92
N GLU A 375 -9.24 -24.49 5.15
CA GLU A 375 -10.25 -25.38 5.75
C GLU A 375 -11.65 -24.75 5.72
N ASP A 376 -11.78 -23.50 6.15
CA ASP A 376 -13.06 -22.79 6.17
C ASP A 376 -13.58 -22.53 4.73
N ALA A 377 -12.67 -22.20 3.81
CA ALA A 377 -13.01 -21.96 2.41
C ALA A 377 -13.51 -23.22 1.70
N ILE A 378 -12.83 -24.35 1.86
CA ILE A 378 -13.22 -25.60 1.19
C ILE A 378 -14.47 -26.21 1.83
N GLU A 379 -14.66 -26.05 3.14
CA GLU A 379 -15.87 -26.48 3.86
C GLU A 379 -17.10 -25.74 3.33
N THR A 380 -16.97 -24.43 3.08
CA THR A 380 -18.04 -23.60 2.49
C THR A 380 -18.51 -24.14 1.14
N GLU A 381 -17.61 -24.74 0.36
CA GLU A 381 -17.92 -25.32 -0.95
C GLU A 381 -18.34 -26.81 -0.89
N GLY A 382 -18.37 -27.40 0.32
CA GLY A 382 -18.85 -28.76 0.60
C GLY A 382 -17.76 -29.84 0.64
N TYR A 383 -16.48 -29.48 0.76
CA TYR A 383 -15.35 -30.41 0.87
C TYR A 383 -14.96 -30.67 2.32
N LEU A 384 -14.17 -31.73 2.56
CA LEU A 384 -13.69 -32.08 3.89
C LEU A 384 -12.45 -31.25 4.24
N LYS A 385 -12.35 -30.76 5.49
CA LYS A 385 -11.20 -29.96 5.97
C LYS A 385 -9.84 -30.64 5.74
N GLU A 386 -9.80 -31.96 5.78
CA GLU A 386 -8.60 -32.77 5.54
C GLU A 386 -7.99 -32.55 4.13
N ASP A 387 -8.79 -32.12 3.15
CA ASP A 387 -8.33 -31.82 1.78
C ASP A 387 -7.61 -30.46 1.67
N ALA A 388 -7.64 -29.63 2.73
CA ALA A 388 -7.12 -28.25 2.71
C ALA A 388 -5.60 -28.20 2.46
N SER A 389 -4.84 -29.14 3.04
CA SER A 389 -3.39 -29.21 2.83
C SER A 389 -3.04 -29.41 1.36
N ASN A 390 -3.74 -30.33 0.67
CA ASN A 390 -3.52 -30.59 -0.75
C ASN A 390 -3.96 -29.40 -1.61
N PHE A 391 -5.03 -28.71 -1.21
CA PHE A 391 -5.49 -27.51 -1.90
C PHE A 391 -4.48 -26.36 -1.79
N ILE A 392 -3.88 -26.15 -0.61
CA ILE A 392 -2.82 -25.15 -0.40
C ILE A 392 -1.61 -25.47 -1.25
N ASP A 393 -1.19 -26.73 -1.29
CA ASP A 393 -0.08 -27.16 -2.15
C ASP A 393 -0.36 -26.83 -3.62
N ASP A 394 -1.58 -27.07 -4.12
CA ASP A 394 -1.96 -26.69 -5.49
C ASP A 394 -1.95 -25.17 -5.69
N LEU A 395 -2.43 -24.37 -4.72
CA LEU A 395 -2.36 -22.91 -4.80
C LEU A 395 -0.91 -22.42 -4.90
N ILE A 396 0.00 -22.99 -4.11
CA ILE A 396 1.41 -22.58 -4.09
C ILE A 396 2.14 -23.07 -5.33
N GLU A 397 2.07 -24.37 -5.61
CA GLU A 397 2.90 -25.03 -6.61
C GLU A 397 2.37 -24.84 -8.04
N ILE A 398 1.06 -24.71 -8.22
CA ILE A 398 0.45 -24.62 -9.55
C ILE A 398 0.17 -23.17 -9.92
N THR A 399 -0.58 -22.46 -9.07
CA THR A 399 -1.00 -21.09 -9.38
C THR A 399 0.08 -20.06 -9.08
N CYS A 400 0.92 -20.33 -8.07
CA CYS A 400 1.92 -19.38 -7.55
C CYS A 400 1.31 -18.04 -7.10
N LEU A 401 -0.01 -17.98 -6.87
CA LEU A 401 -0.70 -16.81 -6.35
C LEU A 401 -0.49 -16.62 -4.85
N ILE A 402 -0.07 -17.69 -4.16
CA ILE A 402 0.48 -17.66 -2.81
C ILE A 402 1.91 -18.20 -2.89
N GLN A 403 2.85 -17.54 -2.21
CA GLN A 403 4.27 -17.89 -2.25
C GLN A 403 4.82 -18.10 -0.85
N PRO A 404 5.66 -19.11 -0.63
CA PRO A 404 6.37 -19.29 0.62
C PRO A 404 7.47 -18.24 0.75
N GLU A 405 7.55 -17.61 1.92
CA GLU A 405 8.52 -16.57 2.27
C GLU A 405 9.58 -17.06 3.28
N GLY A 406 9.63 -18.38 3.52
CA GLY A 406 10.52 -19.02 4.49
C GLY A 406 9.91 -19.06 5.91
N ASN A 407 10.53 -19.82 6.82
CA ASN A 407 10.08 -19.96 8.22
C ASN A 407 8.58 -20.29 8.39
N ASN A 408 8.02 -21.11 7.49
CA ASN A 408 6.60 -21.46 7.46
C ASN A 408 5.67 -20.24 7.31
N ARG A 409 6.12 -19.22 6.57
CA ARG A 409 5.34 -18.02 6.23
C ARG A 409 4.98 -18.00 4.75
N TYR A 410 3.83 -17.41 4.45
CA TYR A 410 3.28 -17.32 3.12
C TYR A 410 2.73 -15.92 2.87
N VAL A 411 2.84 -15.46 1.63
CA VAL A 411 2.31 -14.16 1.18
C VAL A 411 1.55 -14.35 -0.12
N PHE A 412 0.55 -13.50 -0.38
CA PHE A 412 0.02 -13.40 -1.72
C PHE A 412 1.10 -12.88 -2.66
N LEU A 413 1.06 -13.35 -3.91
CA LEU A 413 1.92 -12.81 -4.97
C LEU A 413 1.84 -11.28 -5.04
N HIS A 414 0.62 -10.75 -4.88
CA HIS A 414 0.39 -9.32 -4.87
C HIS A 414 -0.98 -8.98 -4.23
N LYS A 415 -1.04 -7.89 -3.45
CA LYS A 415 -2.26 -7.45 -2.74
C LYS A 415 -3.46 -7.22 -3.68
N SER A 416 -3.26 -6.79 -4.92
CA SER A 416 -4.40 -6.65 -5.87
C SER A 416 -5.02 -7.97 -6.32
N VAL A 417 -4.28 -9.08 -6.27
CA VAL A 417 -4.84 -10.43 -6.48
C VAL A 417 -5.80 -10.73 -5.34
N GLN A 418 -5.37 -10.54 -4.09
CA GLN A 418 -6.21 -10.69 -2.91
C GLN A 418 -7.47 -9.81 -2.99
N GLU A 419 -7.32 -8.52 -3.31
CA GLU A 419 -8.44 -7.58 -3.43
C GLU A 419 -9.45 -7.97 -4.50
N PHE A 420 -8.98 -8.39 -5.67
CA PHE A 420 -9.86 -8.82 -6.75
C PHE A 420 -10.64 -10.09 -6.37
N TYR A 421 -9.95 -11.12 -5.88
CA TYR A 421 -10.58 -12.40 -5.56
C TYR A 421 -11.46 -12.31 -4.32
N ALA A 422 -11.14 -11.41 -3.39
CA ALA A 422 -12.07 -11.04 -2.31
C ALA A 422 -13.37 -10.43 -2.86
N ALA A 423 -13.26 -9.47 -3.79
CA ALA A 423 -14.44 -8.87 -4.43
C ALA A 423 -15.24 -9.88 -5.24
N PHE A 424 -14.54 -10.82 -5.89
CA PHE A 424 -15.15 -11.95 -6.59
C PHE A 424 -15.91 -12.86 -5.64
N ALA A 425 -15.41 -13.12 -4.43
CA ALA A 425 -16.15 -13.88 -3.42
C ALA A 425 -17.49 -13.23 -3.12
N VAL A 426 -17.49 -11.94 -2.73
CA VAL A 426 -18.72 -11.20 -2.39
C VAL A 426 -19.70 -11.14 -3.56
N ALA A 427 -19.19 -10.92 -4.78
CA ALA A 427 -20.01 -10.90 -5.99
C ALA A 427 -20.73 -12.22 -6.27
N ASN A 428 -20.19 -13.36 -5.82
CA ASN A 428 -20.75 -14.70 -6.03
C ASN A 428 -21.51 -15.26 -4.82
N LEU A 429 -21.58 -14.55 -3.70
CA LEU A 429 -22.35 -15.00 -2.54
C LEU A 429 -23.86 -15.07 -2.81
N PRO A 430 -24.61 -15.93 -2.10
CA PRO A 430 -26.06 -15.89 -2.16
C PRO A 430 -26.62 -14.55 -1.67
N ILE A 431 -27.72 -14.09 -2.28
CA ILE A 431 -28.31 -12.77 -2.03
C ILE A 431 -28.67 -12.50 -0.56
N GLU A 432 -28.97 -13.56 0.19
CA GLU A 432 -29.31 -13.48 1.62
C GLU A 432 -28.13 -13.07 2.49
N TYR A 433 -26.91 -13.48 2.13
CA TYR A 433 -25.68 -13.10 2.84
C TYR A 433 -25.07 -11.79 2.33
N LYS A 434 -25.35 -11.43 1.06
CA LYS A 434 -24.80 -10.20 0.47
C LYS A 434 -25.18 -8.97 1.28
N LYS A 435 -26.43 -8.84 1.71
CA LYS A 435 -26.91 -7.64 2.41
C LYS A 435 -26.11 -7.33 3.66
N ASP A 436 -25.92 -8.32 4.51
CA ASP A 436 -25.17 -8.18 5.76
C ASP A 436 -23.70 -7.82 5.48
N ILE A 437 -23.11 -8.39 4.43
CA ILE A 437 -21.74 -8.07 4.01
C ILE A 437 -21.63 -6.64 3.48
N TYR A 438 -22.54 -6.18 2.63
CA TYR A 438 -22.52 -4.80 2.13
C TYR A 438 -22.70 -3.78 3.27
N GLU A 439 -23.52 -4.08 4.27
CA GLU A 439 -23.66 -3.24 5.48
C GLU A 439 -22.35 -3.17 6.27
N ASN A 440 -21.69 -4.32 6.52
CA ASN A 440 -20.42 -4.37 7.22
C ASN A 440 -19.29 -3.69 6.44
N LEU A 441 -19.24 -3.89 5.11
CA LEU A 441 -18.28 -3.23 4.23
C LEU A 441 -18.44 -1.71 4.31
N MET A 442 -19.67 -1.20 4.36
CA MET A 442 -19.92 0.24 4.48
C MET A 442 -19.31 0.83 5.76
N VAL A 443 -19.36 0.10 6.87
CA VAL A 443 -18.70 0.52 8.12
C VAL A 443 -17.18 0.51 7.95
N ALA A 444 -16.63 -0.54 7.35
CA ALA A 444 -15.19 -0.68 7.15
C ALA A 444 -14.61 0.41 6.22
N ILE A 445 -15.25 0.71 5.09
CA ILE A 445 -14.73 1.68 4.10
C ILE A 445 -14.80 3.13 4.57
N LYS A 446 -15.62 3.46 5.57
CA LYS A 446 -15.62 4.77 6.23
C LYS A 446 -14.34 4.99 7.03
N CYS A 447 -13.85 3.92 7.64
CA CYS A 447 -12.73 3.98 8.56
C CYS A 447 -11.39 3.64 7.89
N SER A 448 -11.39 2.91 6.78
CA SER A 448 -10.16 2.38 6.19
C SER A 448 -10.15 2.45 4.67
N GLU A 449 -9.13 3.08 4.10
CA GLU A 449 -8.85 3.11 2.67
C GLU A 449 -8.28 1.78 2.13
N GLN A 450 -7.99 0.80 3.02
CA GLN A 450 -7.46 -0.50 2.63
C GLN A 450 -8.38 -1.27 1.67
N LEU A 451 -9.70 -1.03 1.75
CA LEU A 451 -10.71 -1.70 0.95
C LEU A 451 -11.09 -0.93 -0.33
N ASP A 452 -10.48 0.22 -0.61
CA ASP A 452 -10.88 1.06 -1.74
C ASP A 452 -10.79 0.30 -3.08
N ASN A 453 -9.66 -0.34 -3.37
CA ASN A 453 -9.49 -1.10 -4.61
C ASN A 453 -10.41 -2.34 -4.68
N PHE A 454 -10.66 -2.98 -3.54
CA PHE A 454 -11.66 -4.04 -3.42
C PHE A 454 -13.07 -3.54 -3.80
N MET A 455 -13.46 -2.33 -3.36
CA MET A 455 -14.76 -1.74 -3.70
C MET A 455 -14.88 -1.41 -5.19
N LEU A 456 -13.81 -0.98 -5.84
CA LEU A 456 -13.79 -0.74 -7.30
C LEU A 456 -14.00 -2.04 -8.08
N PHE A 457 -13.32 -3.12 -7.66
CA PHE A 457 -13.55 -4.44 -8.22
C PHE A 457 -14.98 -4.92 -7.95
N LEU A 458 -15.49 -4.76 -6.72
CA LEU A 458 -16.84 -5.20 -6.35
C LEU A 458 -17.91 -4.46 -7.14
N HIS A 459 -17.79 -3.14 -7.32
CA HIS A 459 -18.66 -2.34 -8.17
C HIS A 459 -18.68 -2.88 -9.62
N SER A 460 -17.53 -3.29 -10.14
CA SER A 460 -17.42 -3.83 -11.49
C SER A 460 -17.96 -5.26 -11.62
N LEU A 461 -17.79 -6.09 -10.58
CA LEU A 461 -18.19 -7.49 -10.56
C LEU A 461 -19.68 -7.68 -10.23
N ASP A 462 -20.26 -6.81 -9.39
CA ASP A 462 -21.62 -6.90 -8.84
C ASP A 462 -22.34 -5.53 -8.84
N SER A 463 -22.25 -4.83 -9.97
CA SER A 463 -22.76 -3.45 -10.14
C SER A 463 -24.19 -3.24 -9.64
N LYS A 464 -25.08 -4.22 -9.85
CA LYS A 464 -26.48 -4.10 -9.39
C LYS A 464 -26.55 -4.05 -7.85
N ALA A 465 -26.02 -5.05 -7.15
CA ALA A 465 -26.13 -5.10 -5.70
C ALA A 465 -25.35 -3.94 -5.06
N PHE A 466 -24.21 -3.59 -5.63
CA PHE A 466 -23.43 -2.43 -5.21
C PHE A 466 -24.24 -1.13 -5.30
N ILE A 467 -24.91 -0.88 -6.43
CA ILE A 467 -25.74 0.32 -6.59
C ILE A 467 -26.88 0.35 -5.58
N ASP A 468 -27.55 -0.79 -5.39
CA ASP A 468 -28.71 -0.89 -4.50
C ASP A 468 -28.32 -0.67 -3.03
N GLU A 469 -27.26 -1.33 -2.55
CA GLU A 469 -26.85 -1.31 -1.14
C GLU A 469 -25.89 -0.16 -0.79
N ILE A 470 -24.94 0.20 -1.66
CA ILE A 470 -23.96 1.26 -1.40
C ILE A 470 -24.42 2.60 -1.98
N THR A 471 -24.61 2.70 -3.30
CA THR A 471 -24.91 4.00 -3.93
C THR A 471 -26.26 4.56 -3.47
N ILE A 472 -27.28 3.73 -3.29
CA ILE A 472 -28.63 4.19 -2.91
C ILE A 472 -28.85 4.09 -1.39
N LYS A 473 -28.77 2.90 -0.81
CA LYS A 473 -29.13 2.71 0.60
C LYS A 473 -28.13 3.39 1.52
N ALA A 474 -26.82 3.12 1.40
CA ALA A 474 -25.84 3.76 2.28
C ALA A 474 -25.79 5.29 2.14
N SER A 475 -25.99 5.86 0.94
CA SER A 475 -26.11 7.31 0.76
C SER A 475 -27.28 7.92 1.54
N ARG A 476 -28.40 7.20 1.63
CA ARG A 476 -29.53 7.62 2.46
C ARG A 476 -29.18 7.53 3.94
N ASP A 477 -28.60 6.42 4.37
CA ASP A 477 -28.26 6.16 5.77
C ASP A 477 -27.16 7.12 6.29
N MET A 478 -26.31 7.64 5.40
CA MET A 478 -25.32 8.67 5.69
C MET A 478 -25.88 10.11 5.71
N GLY A 479 -27.16 10.31 5.36
CA GLY A 479 -27.76 11.65 5.27
C GLY A 479 -27.33 12.47 4.04
N VAL A 480 -26.61 11.88 3.08
CA VAL A 480 -26.16 12.56 1.84
C VAL A 480 -27.37 13.10 1.07
N VAL A 481 -28.43 12.28 0.98
CA VAL A 481 -29.69 12.63 0.31
C VAL A 481 -30.38 13.80 0.99
N ASP A 482 -30.36 13.83 2.33
CA ASP A 482 -30.99 14.89 3.10
C ASP A 482 -30.22 16.20 2.92
N VAL A 483 -28.89 16.17 3.08
CA VAL A 483 -28.02 17.35 2.92
C VAL A 483 -28.11 17.94 1.52
N ALA A 484 -28.15 17.10 0.46
CA ALA A 484 -28.29 17.58 -0.92
C ALA A 484 -29.55 18.42 -1.15
N ASN A 485 -30.63 18.13 -0.41
CA ASN A 485 -31.94 18.77 -0.54
C ASN A 485 -32.23 19.82 0.55
N MET A 486 -31.27 20.10 1.43
CA MET A 486 -31.44 21.04 2.54
C MET A 486 -31.31 22.52 2.11
N THR A 487 -31.96 23.40 2.88
CA THR A 487 -31.66 24.84 2.85
C THR A 487 -30.27 25.09 3.44
N ARG A 488 -29.62 26.19 3.02
CA ARG A 488 -28.28 26.58 3.50
C ARG A 488 -28.19 26.58 5.04
N GLU A 489 -29.19 27.15 5.72
CA GLU A 489 -29.26 27.20 7.19
C GLU A 489 -29.24 25.80 7.85
N ARG A 490 -29.84 24.79 7.23
CA ARG A 490 -29.80 23.42 7.76
C ARG A 490 -28.46 22.74 7.52
N VAL A 491 -27.86 23.00 6.36
CA VAL A 491 -26.51 22.50 6.05
C VAL A 491 -25.49 23.10 7.02
N GLU A 492 -25.66 24.37 7.40
CA GLU A 492 -24.84 25.04 8.42
C GLU A 492 -24.80 24.24 9.74
N ASN A 493 -25.94 23.77 10.22
CA ASN A 493 -26.02 22.98 11.45
C ASN A 493 -25.31 21.62 11.33
N VAL A 494 -25.41 20.95 10.18
CA VAL A 494 -24.74 19.67 9.95
C VAL A 494 -23.22 19.87 9.88
N PHE A 495 -22.78 20.90 9.17
CA PHE A 495 -21.38 21.27 9.01
C PHE A 495 -20.73 21.66 10.36
N ASP A 496 -21.39 22.55 11.13
CA ASP A 496 -20.90 22.96 12.45
C ASP A 496 -20.87 21.77 13.43
N SER A 497 -21.86 20.88 13.36
CA SER A 497 -21.89 19.67 14.20
C SER A 497 -20.71 18.74 13.88
N ALA A 498 -20.41 18.51 12.60
CA ALA A 498 -19.31 17.64 12.17
C ALA A 498 -17.94 18.18 12.62
N LEU A 499 -17.77 19.50 12.63
CA LEU A 499 -16.50 20.16 12.97
C LEU A 499 -16.38 20.61 14.43
N SER A 500 -17.41 20.36 15.25
CA SER A 500 -17.54 20.90 16.62
C SER A 500 -16.42 20.51 17.59
N ARG A 501 -15.70 19.41 17.33
CA ARG A 501 -14.60 18.89 18.16
C ARG A 501 -13.23 18.98 17.48
N VAL A 502 -13.14 19.76 16.41
CA VAL A 502 -11.93 19.90 15.60
C VAL A 502 -11.25 21.21 15.97
N PHE A 503 -9.92 21.17 16.14
CA PHE A 503 -9.13 22.31 16.60
C PHE A 503 -7.91 22.54 15.71
N ILE A 504 -7.61 23.81 15.43
CA ILE A 504 -6.27 24.23 15.00
C ILE A 504 -5.38 24.32 16.24
N LYS A 505 -4.18 23.77 16.14
CA LYS A 505 -3.19 23.77 17.22
C LYS A 505 -2.20 24.90 16.99
N GLY A 506 -1.78 25.56 18.05
CA GLY A 506 -0.80 26.64 17.98
C GLY A 506 0.23 26.52 19.10
N ASN A 507 1.51 26.73 18.81
CA ASN A 507 2.56 26.68 19.82
C ASN A 507 3.34 28.00 19.82
N SER A 508 3.71 28.49 21.00
CA SER A 508 4.50 29.71 21.15
C SER A 508 5.25 29.74 22.47
N THR A 509 6.44 30.33 22.52
CA THR A 509 7.15 30.60 23.77
C THR A 509 6.68 31.93 24.39
N SER A 510 6.98 32.15 25.67
CA SER A 510 6.66 33.40 26.38
C SER A 510 7.24 34.67 25.73
N ASN A 511 8.35 34.55 24.98
CA ASN A 511 9.03 35.68 24.34
C ASN A 511 8.64 35.89 22.87
N ASP A 512 7.92 34.96 22.25
CA ASP A 512 7.54 35.08 20.84
C ASP A 512 6.40 36.07 20.66
N SER A 513 6.45 36.87 19.59
CA SER A 513 5.32 37.70 19.14
C SER A 513 4.34 36.95 18.24
N VAL A 514 4.71 35.75 17.79
CA VAL A 514 3.97 34.94 16.82
C VAL A 514 3.66 33.55 17.42
N ILE A 515 2.52 32.99 17.04
CA ILE A 515 2.10 31.63 17.32
C ILE A 515 2.25 30.82 16.03
N SER A 516 2.99 29.71 16.09
CA SER A 516 3.10 28.76 14.98
C SER A 516 1.90 27.83 14.98
N LEU A 517 1.11 27.87 13.92
CA LEU A 517 -0.12 27.10 13.77
C LEU A 517 0.10 25.82 12.95
N HIS A 518 -0.59 24.76 13.34
CA HIS A 518 -0.62 23.48 12.63
C HIS A 518 -1.97 22.77 12.86
N TYR A 519 -2.28 21.81 11.99
CA TYR A 519 -3.45 20.94 12.11
C TYR A 519 -3.07 19.50 11.72
N ASP A 520 -3.84 18.54 12.19
CA ASP A 520 -3.63 17.11 12.00
C ASP A 520 -4.92 16.39 11.59
N PHE A 521 -5.71 17.01 10.71
CA PHE A 521 -6.96 16.47 10.20
C PHE A 521 -7.10 16.66 8.69
N VAL A 522 -7.99 15.87 8.09
CA VAL A 522 -8.47 16.00 6.70
C VAL A 522 -9.96 16.31 6.74
N LEU A 523 -10.38 17.47 6.23
CA LEU A 523 -11.76 17.94 6.28
C LEU A 523 -12.69 17.05 5.44
N GLY A 524 -12.23 16.59 4.28
CA GLY A 524 -13.00 15.68 3.43
C GLY A 524 -13.46 14.43 4.17
N SER A 525 -12.55 13.82 4.94
CA SER A 525 -12.84 12.64 5.76
C SER A 525 -13.68 12.97 6.99
N LEU A 526 -13.42 14.08 7.69
CA LEU A 526 -14.24 14.53 8.82
C LEU A 526 -15.70 14.78 8.43
N LEU A 527 -15.92 15.30 7.21
CA LEU A 527 -17.22 15.61 6.65
C LEU A 527 -17.86 14.41 5.92
N GLY A 528 -17.13 13.30 5.79
CA GLY A 528 -17.58 12.08 5.10
C GLY A 528 -17.85 12.27 3.61
N ILE A 529 -17.16 13.22 2.96
CA ILE A 529 -17.30 13.51 1.53
C ILE A 529 -16.21 12.85 0.67
N ASP A 530 -15.10 12.44 1.28
CA ASP A 530 -13.99 11.73 0.63
C ASP A 530 -14.40 10.35 0.08
N ILE A 531 -15.38 9.70 0.70
CA ILE A 531 -15.91 8.38 0.35
C ILE A 531 -16.92 8.40 -0.81
N LEU A 532 -17.51 9.56 -1.14
CA LEU A 532 -18.54 9.68 -2.19
C LEU A 532 -18.09 9.11 -3.56
N PRO A 533 -16.86 9.36 -4.03
CA PRO A 533 -16.34 8.71 -5.23
C PRO A 533 -16.41 7.17 -5.18
N ILE A 534 -16.01 6.55 -4.07
CA ILE A 534 -16.05 5.08 -3.88
C ILE A 534 -17.48 4.57 -3.98
N MET A 535 -18.45 5.30 -3.40
CA MET A 535 -19.87 4.96 -3.47
C MET A 535 -20.44 5.04 -4.91
N SER A 536 -19.72 5.68 -5.83
CA SER A 536 -20.02 5.71 -7.27
C SER A 536 -19.13 4.80 -8.12
N GLY A 537 -18.31 3.94 -7.49
CA GLY A 537 -17.38 3.05 -8.18
C GLY A 537 -16.13 3.77 -8.73
N LYS A 538 -15.71 4.87 -8.12
CA LYS A 538 -14.53 5.65 -8.50
C LYS A 538 -13.52 5.72 -7.36
N GLU A 539 -12.25 5.95 -7.70
CA GLU A 539 -11.19 6.08 -6.71
C GLU A 539 -11.50 7.19 -5.70
N ARG A 540 -11.19 6.93 -4.42
CA ARG A 540 -11.33 7.91 -3.34
C ARG A 540 -10.52 9.16 -3.67
N VAL A 541 -11.15 10.32 -3.47
CA VAL A 541 -10.46 11.60 -3.59
C VAL A 541 -10.01 12.01 -2.19
N PRO A 542 -8.71 12.08 -1.91
CA PRO A 542 -8.25 12.15 -0.51
C PRO A 542 -8.13 13.57 0.00
N MET A 543 -7.56 14.43 -0.84
CA MET A 543 -7.64 15.87 -0.73
C MET A 543 -8.80 16.27 -1.61
N THR A 544 -9.97 16.32 -1.00
CA THR A 544 -11.16 16.83 -1.66
C THR A 544 -10.97 18.31 -1.96
N GLU A 545 -11.83 18.88 -2.79
CA GLU A 545 -11.77 20.30 -3.12
C GLU A 545 -11.78 21.18 -1.86
N ILE A 546 -12.47 20.75 -0.80
CA ILE A 546 -12.51 21.48 0.46
C ILE A 546 -11.15 21.49 1.18
N ASP A 547 -10.39 20.40 1.07
CA ASP A 547 -9.09 20.27 1.71
C ASP A 547 -8.05 21.13 0.97
N LEU A 548 -8.06 21.09 -0.36
CA LEU A 548 -7.18 21.92 -1.20
C LEU A 548 -7.42 23.42 -0.96
N ILE A 549 -8.69 23.83 -0.83
CA ILE A 549 -9.05 25.21 -0.49
C ILE A 549 -8.57 25.56 0.91
N PHE A 550 -8.72 24.67 1.88
CA PHE A 550 -8.25 24.92 3.24
C PHE A 550 -6.74 25.10 3.30
N ASP A 551 -6.00 24.21 2.66
CA ASP A 551 -4.54 24.23 2.62
C ASP A 551 -3.99 25.52 1.96
N ASP A 552 -4.61 25.97 0.86
CA ASP A 552 -4.21 27.22 0.17
C ASP A 552 -4.47 28.47 1.04
N LEU A 553 -5.54 28.45 1.84
CA LEU A 553 -5.96 29.57 2.67
C LEU A 553 -5.34 29.56 4.08
N PHE A 554 -4.80 28.43 4.54
CA PHE A 554 -4.30 28.26 5.89
C PHE A 554 -2.97 28.99 6.10
N SER A 555 -2.95 29.89 7.10
CA SER A 555 -1.70 30.52 7.55
C SER A 555 -1.06 29.68 8.67
N CYS A 556 0.19 29.28 8.47
CA CYS A 556 1.00 28.58 9.46
C CYS A 556 1.45 29.47 10.64
N THR A 557 1.09 30.76 10.63
CA THR A 557 1.43 31.71 11.71
C THR A 557 0.27 32.65 12.05
N MET A 558 0.26 33.11 13.30
CA MET A 558 -0.67 34.12 13.81
C MET A 558 0.05 35.08 14.76
N ASP A 559 -0.17 36.39 14.63
CA ASP A 559 0.35 37.37 15.58
C ASP A 559 -0.40 37.29 16.92
N LYS A 560 0.31 37.31 18.06
CA LYS A 560 -0.32 37.24 19.39
C LYS A 560 -1.29 38.40 19.66
N GLY A 561 -1.12 39.54 19.00
CA GLY A 561 -2.05 40.68 19.04
C GLY A 561 -3.44 40.36 18.47
N GLU A 562 -3.55 39.32 17.63
CA GLU A 562 -4.82 38.86 17.06
C GLU A 562 -5.61 37.94 18.00
N LEU A 563 -5.02 37.46 19.11
CA LEU A 563 -5.66 36.49 20.01
C LEU A 563 -7.04 36.94 20.53
N ASN A 564 -7.26 38.25 20.66
CA ASN A 564 -8.53 38.82 21.09
C ASN A 564 -9.69 38.61 20.07
N LEU A 565 -9.36 38.27 18.82
CA LEU A 565 -10.34 37.95 17.78
C LEU A 565 -10.80 36.49 17.83
N TYR A 566 -10.07 35.61 18.52
CA TYR A 566 -10.29 34.17 18.51
C TYR A 566 -10.81 33.64 19.85
N LYS A 567 -11.63 32.60 19.78
CA LYS A 567 -11.83 31.70 20.93
C LYS A 567 -10.70 30.68 20.94
N PHE A 568 -10.13 30.42 22.11
CA PHE A 568 -9.07 29.43 22.26
C PHE A 568 -9.01 28.86 23.68
N GLU A 569 -8.42 27.68 23.80
CA GLU A 569 -7.99 27.08 25.06
C GLU A 569 -6.46 27.11 25.14
N VAL A 570 -5.88 27.27 26.34
CA VAL A 570 -4.43 27.24 26.55
C VAL A 570 -4.05 26.12 27.51
N LYS A 571 -3.11 25.28 27.08
CA LYS A 571 -2.43 24.30 27.94
C LYS A 571 -0.98 24.75 28.14
N LYS A 572 -0.62 25.03 29.39
CA LYS A 572 0.76 25.37 29.76
C LYS A 572 1.56 24.09 29.97
N GLN A 573 2.62 23.87 29.21
CA GLN A 573 3.54 22.77 29.49
C GLN A 573 4.47 23.14 30.66
N LYS A 574 4.77 22.18 31.55
CA LYS A 574 5.72 22.35 32.66
C LYS A 574 7.13 21.97 32.20
N ASN A 575 8.10 22.81 32.55
CA ASN A 575 9.54 22.77 32.31
C ASN A 575 10.13 21.43 31.81
N ASN A 576 10.76 21.49 30.64
CA ASN A 576 11.88 20.59 30.32
C ASN A 576 13.07 20.96 31.22
N ILE A 577 13.71 19.96 31.81
CA ILE A 577 14.67 20.09 32.92
C ILE A 577 15.95 20.90 32.58
N ASP A 578 16.17 21.30 31.33
CA ASP A 578 17.37 22.04 30.90
C ASP A 578 17.13 23.43 30.28
N THR A 579 15.89 23.92 30.17
CA THR A 579 15.63 25.30 29.66
C THR A 579 14.46 25.97 30.39
N ASP A 580 14.69 27.18 30.92
CA ASP A 580 13.72 27.99 31.68
C ASP A 580 12.64 28.64 30.78
N VAL A 581 12.37 28.08 29.60
CA VAL A 581 11.46 28.63 28.59
C VAL A 581 10.10 27.96 28.69
N GLN A 582 9.08 28.74 29.05
CA GLN A 582 7.70 28.27 29.11
C GLN A 582 7.07 28.30 27.71
N THR A 583 6.53 27.16 27.28
CA THR A 583 5.75 26.99 26.05
C THR A 583 4.25 26.95 26.35
N ASP A 584 3.49 27.71 25.58
CA ASP A 584 2.02 27.74 25.61
C ASP A 584 1.48 27.01 24.37
N ASP A 585 0.64 26.00 24.59
CA ASP A 585 -0.10 25.28 23.54
C ASP A 585 -1.53 25.82 23.46
N TYR A 586 -1.91 26.34 22.30
CA TYR A 586 -3.20 26.92 21.98
C TYR A 586 -4.05 25.94 21.17
N LEU A 587 -5.34 25.86 21.49
CA LEU A 587 -6.34 25.12 20.72
C LEU A 587 -7.44 26.08 20.27
N PHE A 588 -7.59 26.27 18.96
CA PHE A 588 -8.60 27.14 18.37
C PHE A 588 -9.71 26.27 17.75
N PRO A 589 -10.97 26.36 18.20
CA PRO A 589 -12.07 25.64 17.55
C PRO A 589 -12.16 25.99 16.06
N LEU A 590 -12.19 24.98 15.20
CA LEU A 590 -12.07 25.16 13.75
C LEU A 590 -13.18 26.07 13.18
N VAL A 591 -14.43 25.87 13.62
CA VAL A 591 -15.57 26.67 13.12
C VAL A 591 -15.39 28.16 13.44
N ASP A 592 -14.99 28.49 14.68
CA ASP A 592 -14.73 29.87 15.07
C ASP A 592 -13.53 30.43 14.28
N TYR A 593 -12.46 29.65 14.10
CA TYR A 593 -11.30 30.04 13.31
C TYR A 593 -11.67 30.39 11.86
N LEU A 594 -12.46 29.54 11.20
CA LEU A 594 -12.94 29.74 9.84
C LEU A 594 -13.82 31.00 9.72
N LYS A 595 -14.65 31.28 10.74
CA LYS A 595 -15.52 32.48 10.78
C LYS A 595 -14.69 33.75 10.93
N VAL A 596 -13.68 33.76 11.81
CA VAL A 596 -12.80 34.93 12.02
C VAL A 596 -11.92 35.22 10.79
N ARG A 597 -11.39 34.18 10.14
CA ARG A 597 -10.60 34.32 8.91
C ARG A 597 -11.45 34.61 7.66
N GLY A 598 -12.78 34.49 7.75
CA GLY A 598 -13.69 34.79 6.64
C GLY A 598 -13.84 33.66 5.60
N PHE A 599 -13.34 32.47 5.89
CA PHE A 599 -13.37 31.32 4.97
C PHE A 599 -14.62 30.44 5.15
N TYR A 600 -15.32 30.57 6.28
CA TYR A 600 -16.46 29.72 6.65
C TYR A 600 -17.50 29.56 5.53
N GLY A 601 -17.93 30.65 4.90
CA GLY A 601 -18.97 30.62 3.87
C GLY A 601 -18.54 29.82 2.64
N LEU A 602 -17.29 29.98 2.20
CA LEU A 602 -16.72 29.23 1.08
C LEU A 602 -16.66 27.73 1.41
N MET A 603 -16.16 27.38 2.59
CA MET A 603 -16.05 25.98 3.04
C MET A 603 -17.42 25.29 3.10
N LEU A 604 -18.42 25.97 3.67
CA LEU A 604 -19.79 25.47 3.74
C LEU A 604 -20.40 25.26 2.36
N ASP A 605 -20.18 26.21 1.43
CA ASP A 605 -20.71 26.14 0.07
C ASP A 605 -20.02 25.01 -0.73
N THR A 606 -18.70 24.83 -0.60
CA THR A 606 -17.96 23.71 -1.21
C THR A 606 -18.44 22.36 -0.69
N TYR A 607 -18.63 22.22 0.63
CA TYR A 607 -19.18 21.00 1.24
C TYR A 607 -20.56 20.65 0.66
N HIS A 608 -21.48 21.62 0.63
CA HIS A 608 -22.82 21.43 0.11
C HIS A 608 -22.83 21.09 -1.38
N GLN A 609 -22.01 21.80 -2.17
CA GLN A 609 -21.93 21.58 -3.61
C GLN A 609 -21.36 20.20 -3.95
N THR A 610 -20.36 19.73 -3.20
CA THR A 610 -19.79 18.38 -3.37
C THR A 610 -20.86 17.30 -3.19
N ILE A 611 -21.69 17.42 -2.16
CA ILE A 611 -22.79 16.49 -1.87
C ILE A 611 -23.87 16.57 -2.97
N LYS A 612 -24.25 17.78 -3.41
CA LYS A 612 -25.21 17.98 -4.50
C LYS A 612 -24.75 17.38 -5.81
N ASP A 613 -23.48 17.59 -6.17
CA ASP A 613 -22.89 17.04 -7.37
C ASP A 613 -22.91 15.51 -7.36
N PHE A 614 -22.61 14.88 -6.21
CA PHE A 614 -22.75 13.44 -6.08
C PHE A 614 -24.21 12.99 -6.22
N TYR A 615 -25.14 13.69 -5.56
CA TYR A 615 -26.56 13.38 -5.60
C TYR A 615 -27.12 13.43 -7.02
N ASP A 616 -26.86 14.51 -7.74
CA ASP A 616 -27.39 14.73 -9.09
C ASP A 616 -26.74 13.81 -10.14
N ARG A 617 -25.44 13.54 -10.03
CA ARG A 617 -24.70 12.75 -11.03
C ARG A 617 -24.80 11.24 -10.83
N TYR A 618 -24.92 10.77 -9.58
CA TYR A 618 -24.85 9.34 -9.28
C TYR A 618 -26.09 8.83 -8.56
N TYR A 619 -26.50 9.45 -7.44
CA TYR A 619 -27.62 8.95 -6.63
C TYR A 619 -28.94 8.97 -7.39
N GLN A 620 -29.36 10.14 -7.87
CA GLN A 620 -30.68 10.33 -8.45
C GLN A 620 -30.87 9.48 -9.73
N PRO A 621 -29.90 9.43 -10.67
CA PRO A 621 -30.00 8.53 -11.83
C PRO A 621 -30.08 7.05 -11.46
N ALA A 622 -29.30 6.62 -10.46
CA ALA A 622 -29.31 5.24 -9.98
C ALA A 622 -30.65 4.88 -9.34
N TYR A 623 -31.19 5.76 -8.49
CA TYR A 623 -32.49 5.59 -7.84
C TYR A 623 -33.63 5.49 -8.87
N ASP A 624 -33.67 6.39 -9.84
CA ASP A 624 -34.71 6.40 -10.88
C ASP A 624 -34.62 5.16 -11.79
N SER A 625 -33.40 4.69 -12.07
CA SER A 625 -33.17 3.43 -12.79
C SER A 625 -33.67 2.22 -12.00
N ASN A 626 -33.33 2.13 -10.71
CA ASN A 626 -33.79 1.07 -9.82
C ASN A 626 -35.32 1.05 -9.71
N LEU A 627 -35.96 2.21 -9.51
CA LEU A 627 -37.40 2.34 -9.41
C LEU A 627 -38.10 1.86 -10.70
N ARG A 628 -37.62 2.30 -11.87
CA ARG A 628 -38.12 1.85 -13.17
C ARG A 628 -37.99 0.34 -13.34
N ARG A 629 -36.84 -0.23 -12.96
CA ARG A 629 -36.59 -1.68 -13.02
C ARG A 629 -37.53 -2.46 -12.11
N THR A 630 -37.70 -2.02 -10.86
CA THR A 630 -38.58 -2.67 -9.88
C THR A 630 -40.04 -2.66 -10.35
N LEU A 631 -40.50 -1.52 -10.88
CA LEU A 631 -41.83 -1.40 -11.49
C LEU A 631 -41.99 -2.33 -12.71
N ALA A 632 -40.99 -2.40 -13.58
CA ALA A 632 -40.99 -3.28 -14.74
C ALA A 632 -40.99 -4.76 -14.34
N MET A 633 -40.19 -5.15 -13.34
CA MET A 633 -40.16 -6.52 -12.81
C MET A 633 -41.52 -6.94 -12.25
N GLY A 634 -42.14 -6.08 -11.45
CA GLY A 634 -43.47 -6.32 -10.90
C GLY A 634 -44.57 -6.41 -11.97
N ARG A 635 -44.38 -5.81 -13.15
CA ARG A 635 -45.30 -5.92 -14.30
C ARG A 635 -45.04 -7.19 -15.12
N ASN A 636 -43.78 -7.48 -15.44
CA ASN A 636 -43.39 -8.49 -16.43
C ASN A 636 -43.22 -9.91 -15.87
N PHE A 637 -42.94 -10.06 -14.57
CA PHE A 637 -42.64 -11.36 -13.94
C PHE A 637 -43.68 -11.78 -12.90
N LYS A 638 -44.98 -11.51 -13.16
CA LYS A 638 -46.05 -12.07 -12.33
C LYS A 638 -46.25 -13.54 -12.69
N LEU A 639 -46.22 -14.41 -11.68
CA LEU A 639 -46.74 -15.77 -11.82
C LEU A 639 -48.22 -15.67 -12.23
N LYS A 640 -48.59 -16.27 -13.37
CA LYS A 640 -50.00 -16.54 -13.65
C LYS A 640 -50.47 -17.47 -12.53
N LYS A 641 -51.29 -16.96 -11.61
CA LYS A 641 -52.09 -17.82 -10.75
C LYS A 641 -53.00 -18.61 -11.69
N ASN A 642 -52.78 -19.92 -11.80
CA ASN A 642 -53.75 -20.81 -12.41
C ASN A 642 -54.99 -20.75 -11.53
N ASN A 643 -56.06 -20.15 -12.06
CA ASN A 643 -57.39 -20.22 -11.46
C ASN A 643 -57.94 -21.64 -11.52
#